data_AF-L0HB86-F1
#
_entry.id   AF-L0HB86-F1
#
_cell.length_a   1.000
_cell.length_b   1.000
_cell.length_c   1.000
_cell.angle_alpha   90.00
_cell.angle_beta   90.00
_cell.angle_gamma   90.00
#
_symmetry.space_group_name_H-M   'P 1'
#
loop_
_entity.id
_entity.type
_entity.pdbx_description
1 polymer ?
#
loop_
_entity_poly.entity_id
_entity_poly.type
_entity_poly.pdbx_seq_one_letter_code
_entity_poly.pdbx_strand_id
1 'polypeptide(L)'
;MLEPPVKKVLYWCDECNVPLVAKSCACGREGKRIELLQPYELRPALSADHALIRRLVQEQFGDVPVAKVLLLNKTGGVDRADLVLMHGERFGWLTFDPVKRSFAFDLAPEVLPFIIRYATRGVLDLEAITDIRKGQGRVGGKRLVLTRPVPNGSVIVKYKGKYGTGVVNDGSIKVKELAAVEPRTRPDPDWDVVIEKNRYHLKNLERNAVRAIKHHITDRPTANISFSGGKDSTAVLHLARKAGVTKAFFIDTGLEFPETIAFVKSQGVEIVGGAGDFWQAVEKAGPPGKDNRWCCKFQKLRPLKLYLAKVGPCVTIQGNRWYESWNRASLEETSQNPDNPLQLNVSPIRNWRALEVFLYLWWQKAEMNPLYEQGIERIGCFLCPAMLESEYEQIRVTHPEYAKRWDDFVERWAAKKGLPEEYCQWGLWRWRALPKKMRELCREKGIAVNEDFTLKQTGPKKRADEMVDIGRERTMKTAMQEKPTEDLDLTGIRKDFPLVSEVVYFDNAATSLSPEPVIQSLVEFERNYRANVGRGIHRLTQIASQRYWHAHEKVAEFIGAKGGVTVFTKSSTESINMMAQGFAWKSGDRVLTTVLEHHANLLPWYRLKDRGVAVDFADIRDDYTFDLAAFEAAITDRTRLVAITHTSNVLGVITPVQEVAKICHDHGALLLVDMAQSVPHMPVDIMALGCDFAAFSGHKMLGPTGTGVLWMKEPVIEPLLLGGGIVESVTRSGYTLVEGYQRYEAGTGNIAGGIGLGVAVDYLIRLGMERVRRHEQALTTRVIDGLKKMPRTTVYVPDSPDRRVGVISFTVEGLHPHEVAQRLDEMADIMVRSGHHCCMPLMDRLGLPNGTVRASLGLYNTIDEVDLFLATMEEITR
;
A
#
# COMPACT_ATOMS: atom_id res chain seq x y z
N MET A 1 0.80 9.36 -8.43
CA MET A 1 0.04 10.24 -7.54
C MET A 1 0.70 11.61 -7.56
N LEU A 2 0.23 12.54 -8.40
CA LEU A 2 0.78 13.90 -8.48
C LEU A 2 1.01 14.40 -7.06
N GLU A 3 2.25 14.84 -6.75
CA GLU A 3 2.49 15.44 -5.44
C GLU A 3 1.45 16.56 -5.27
N PRO A 4 0.60 16.52 -4.23
CA PRO A 4 -0.36 17.60 -4.00
C PRO A 4 0.45 18.91 -3.93
N PRO A 5 -0.09 20.06 -4.38
CA PRO A 5 0.67 21.31 -4.50
C PRO A 5 0.94 21.92 -3.11
N VAL A 6 1.78 21.23 -2.35
CA VAL A 6 2.14 21.48 -0.96
C VAL A 6 3.14 22.61 -0.85
N LYS A 7 2.97 23.43 0.19
CA LYS A 7 3.85 24.54 0.53
C LYS A 7 5.16 24.00 1.13
N LYS A 8 6.08 23.58 0.25
CA LYS A 8 7.44 23.14 0.62
C LYS A 8 8.30 24.23 1.27
N VAL A 9 7.83 25.48 1.26
CA VAL A 9 8.57 26.67 1.67
C VAL A 9 7.82 27.43 2.77
N LEU A 10 8.55 27.85 3.79
CA LEU A 10 8.19 28.93 4.69
C LEU A 10 8.88 30.22 4.23
N TYR A 11 8.19 31.34 4.32
CA TYR A 11 8.80 32.67 4.14
C TYR A 11 9.00 33.31 5.52
N TRP A 12 10.09 34.06 5.70
CA TRP A 12 10.40 34.75 6.96
C TRP A 12 10.80 36.20 6.69
N CYS A 13 10.17 37.16 7.36
CA CYS A 13 10.58 38.56 7.25
C CYS A 13 11.80 38.81 8.15
N ASP A 14 12.98 39.07 7.57
CA ASP A 14 14.19 39.32 8.37
C ASP A 14 14.14 40.64 9.16
N GLU A 15 13.37 41.65 8.72
CA GLU A 15 13.19 42.92 9.45
C GLU A 15 12.27 42.75 10.66
N CYS A 16 11.03 42.31 10.42
CA CYS A 16 10.05 42.13 11.50
C CYS A 16 10.36 40.89 12.35
N ASN A 17 11.27 40.02 11.90
CA ASN A 17 11.60 38.73 12.47
C ASN A 17 10.38 37.82 12.72
N VAL A 18 9.48 37.72 11.74
CA VAL A 18 8.25 36.90 11.81
C VAL A 18 8.13 35.92 10.65
N PRO A 19 7.54 34.73 10.86
CA PRO A 19 7.13 33.84 9.78
C PRO A 19 5.96 34.43 8.98
N LEU A 20 5.92 34.11 7.69
CA LEU A 20 4.92 34.58 6.74
C LEU A 20 4.21 33.39 6.06
N VAL A 21 2.89 33.48 5.95
CA VAL A 21 2.05 32.46 5.27
C VAL A 21 2.13 32.54 3.74
N ALA A 22 2.73 33.62 3.21
CA ALA A 22 2.97 33.92 1.81
C ALA A 22 4.25 34.78 1.66
N LYS A 23 4.61 35.16 0.43
CA LYS A 23 5.88 35.84 0.11
C LYS A 23 6.13 37.17 0.81
N SER A 24 5.11 38.03 0.90
CA SER A 24 5.25 39.43 1.32
C SER A 24 4.84 39.67 2.77
N CYS A 25 5.59 40.53 3.47
CA CYS A 25 5.24 41.05 4.80
C CYS A 25 4.42 42.34 4.68
N ALA A 26 3.57 42.63 5.68
CA ALA A 26 2.87 43.93 5.77
C ALA A 26 3.80 45.16 5.90
N CYS A 27 5.09 44.97 6.24
CA CYS A 27 6.09 46.06 6.18
C CYS A 27 6.59 46.40 4.77
N GLY A 28 6.13 45.68 3.74
CA GLY A 28 6.52 45.91 2.34
C GLY A 28 7.71 45.06 1.85
N ARG A 29 8.45 44.39 2.74
CA ARG A 29 9.56 43.48 2.33
C ARG A 29 9.05 42.11 1.88
N GLU A 30 9.76 41.49 0.93
CA GLU A 30 9.62 40.05 0.64
C GLU A 30 10.41 39.23 1.67
N GLY A 31 9.88 38.07 2.06
CA GLY A 31 10.50 37.19 3.05
C GLY A 31 11.60 36.30 2.48
N LYS A 32 12.63 36.04 3.29
CA LYS A 32 13.63 34.99 3.06
C LYS A 32 12.92 33.64 2.94
N ARG A 33 13.33 32.83 1.95
CA ARG A 33 12.84 31.46 1.75
C ARG A 33 13.53 30.48 2.70
N ILE A 34 12.75 29.63 3.33
CA ILE A 34 13.19 28.52 4.18
C ILE A 34 12.53 27.25 3.64
N GLU A 35 13.34 26.34 3.10
CA GLU A 35 12.86 25.04 2.63
C GLU A 35 12.53 24.13 3.82
N LEU A 36 11.32 23.58 3.83
CA LEU A 36 10.79 22.72 4.90
C LEU A 36 11.14 21.25 4.64
N LEU A 37 11.30 20.48 5.71
CA LEU A 37 11.47 19.03 5.67
C LEU A 37 10.11 18.32 5.54
N GLN A 38 10.10 17.15 4.90
CA GLN A 38 8.90 16.32 4.75
C GLN A 38 8.37 15.82 6.12
N PRO A 39 7.04 15.85 6.35
CA PRO A 39 5.96 16.01 5.37
C PRO A 39 5.53 17.47 5.08
N TYR A 40 6.37 18.47 5.35
CA TYR A 40 6.10 19.90 5.19
C TYR A 40 5.01 20.47 6.13
N GLU A 41 4.55 19.67 7.09
CA GLU A 41 3.70 20.15 8.18
C GLU A 41 4.51 21.04 9.12
N LEU A 42 3.90 22.15 9.52
CA LEU A 42 4.55 23.24 10.24
C LEU A 42 3.52 23.84 11.21
N ARG A 43 3.87 23.90 12.50
CA ARG A 43 3.01 24.45 13.56
C ARG A 43 3.78 25.39 14.49
N PRO A 44 3.10 26.32 15.19
CA PRO A 44 3.70 26.97 16.36
C PRO A 44 4.12 25.95 17.42
N ALA A 45 5.18 26.27 18.16
CA ALA A 45 5.39 25.71 19.49
C ALA A 45 4.40 26.42 20.45
N LEU A 46 3.54 25.65 21.11
CA LEU A 46 2.60 26.16 22.11
C LEU A 46 3.23 26.17 23.51
N SER A 47 2.50 26.58 24.54
CA SER A 47 3.05 26.82 25.88
C SER A 47 3.90 25.65 26.42
N ALA A 48 3.37 24.42 26.39
CA ALA A 48 4.12 23.23 26.80
C ALA A 48 5.35 22.92 25.91
N ASP A 49 5.25 23.08 24.58
CA ASP A 49 6.40 22.88 23.69
C ASP A 49 7.51 23.91 23.96
N HIS A 50 7.12 25.18 24.17
CA HIS A 50 8.05 26.27 24.43
C HIS A 50 8.76 26.08 25.76
N ALA A 51 8.01 25.74 26.82
CA ALA A 51 8.56 25.42 28.13
C ALA A 51 9.52 24.22 28.07
N LEU A 52 9.17 23.16 27.33
CA LEU A 52 10.03 21.99 27.14
C LEU A 52 11.33 22.35 26.40
N ILE A 53 11.26 23.07 25.28
CA ILE A 53 12.44 23.48 24.50
C ILE A 53 13.33 24.40 25.34
N ARG A 54 12.76 25.41 26.01
CA ARG A 54 13.49 26.31 26.89
C ARG A 54 14.21 25.53 28.00
N ARG A 55 13.51 24.61 28.67
CA ARG A 55 14.09 23.77 29.74
C ARG A 55 15.28 22.94 29.23
N LEU A 56 15.11 22.17 28.17
CA LEU A 56 16.18 21.31 27.61
C LEU A 56 17.41 22.13 27.20
N VAL A 57 17.17 23.28 26.55
CA VAL A 57 18.24 24.19 26.11
C VAL A 57 18.95 24.83 27.32
N GLN A 58 18.21 25.24 28.35
CA GLN A 58 18.78 25.84 29.58
C GLN A 58 19.58 24.82 30.42
N GLU A 59 19.07 23.61 30.58
CA GLU A 59 19.76 22.50 31.27
C GLU A 59 21.14 22.24 30.64
N GLN A 60 21.22 22.32 29.31
CA GLN A 60 22.39 21.93 28.51
C GLN A 60 23.38 23.08 28.27
N PHE A 61 22.92 24.30 28.01
CA PHE A 61 23.76 25.44 27.59
C PHE A 61 23.79 26.61 28.58
N GLY A 62 23.00 26.57 29.66
CA GLY A 62 22.78 27.69 30.57
C GLY A 62 21.71 28.65 30.05
N ASP A 63 21.57 29.82 30.67
CA ASP A 63 20.47 30.76 30.36
C ASP A 63 20.67 31.50 29.02
N VAL A 64 20.42 30.78 27.93
CA VAL A 64 20.48 31.30 26.56
C VAL A 64 19.09 31.76 26.09
N PRO A 65 19.01 32.85 25.29
CA PRO A 65 17.73 33.37 24.84
C PRO A 65 17.02 32.40 23.88
N VAL A 66 15.77 32.08 24.21
CA VAL A 66 14.84 31.33 23.35
C VAL A 66 13.69 32.26 22.98
N ALA A 67 13.61 32.60 21.69
CA ALA A 67 12.66 33.57 21.14
C ALA A 67 11.20 33.17 21.40
N LYS A 68 10.29 34.14 21.49
CA LYS A 68 8.84 33.90 21.71
C LYS A 68 8.20 33.14 20.55
N VAL A 69 8.57 33.49 19.31
CA VAL A 69 8.07 32.86 18.09
C VAL A 69 8.99 31.71 17.69
N LEU A 70 8.55 30.49 18.01
CA LEU A 70 9.15 29.23 17.55
C LEU A 70 8.18 28.48 16.64
N LEU A 71 8.72 27.83 15.61
CA LEU A 71 7.98 26.90 14.77
C LEU A 71 8.56 25.50 14.83
N LEU A 72 7.68 24.50 14.79
CA LEU A 72 8.00 23.09 14.73
C LEU A 72 7.65 22.57 13.34
N ASN A 73 8.67 22.22 12.56
CA ASN A 73 8.53 21.51 11.29
C ASN A 73 8.67 20.01 11.55
N LYS A 74 7.57 19.29 11.40
CA LYS A 74 7.50 17.85 11.67
C LYS A 74 8.43 17.08 10.75
N THR A 75 9.15 16.09 11.28
CA THR A 75 10.04 15.21 10.51
C THR A 75 9.73 13.74 10.82
N GLY A 76 10.28 12.82 10.02
CA GLY A 76 10.14 11.39 10.28
C GLY A 76 11.07 10.93 11.41
N GLY A 77 10.55 10.72 12.62
CA GLY A 77 11.25 10.12 13.76
C GLY A 77 11.05 8.60 13.90
N VAL A 78 11.50 8.05 15.04
CA VAL A 78 11.03 6.77 15.61
C VAL A 78 9.68 7.01 16.29
N ASP A 79 9.63 8.04 17.13
CA ASP A 79 8.41 8.68 17.64
C ASP A 79 8.44 10.19 17.28
N ARG A 80 8.28 11.11 18.23
CA ARG A 80 8.35 12.56 17.97
C ARG A 80 9.74 13.02 17.51
N ALA A 81 9.79 13.77 16.40
CA ALA A 81 11.00 14.41 15.87
C ALA A 81 10.63 15.68 15.08
N ASP A 82 10.92 16.85 15.65
CA ASP A 82 10.60 18.16 15.07
C ASP A 82 11.88 18.96 14.83
N LEU A 83 12.04 19.52 13.63
CA LEU A 83 13.00 20.60 13.38
C LEU A 83 12.40 21.89 13.94
N VAL A 84 13.05 22.47 14.94
CA VAL A 84 12.67 23.74 15.54
C VAL A 84 13.33 24.88 14.75
N LEU A 85 12.52 25.86 14.35
CA LEU A 85 12.96 27.08 13.68
C LEU A 85 12.86 28.28 14.64
N MET A 86 13.92 29.08 14.69
CA MET A 86 14.02 30.29 15.50
C MET A 86 14.71 31.39 14.68
N HIS A 87 14.21 32.62 14.75
CA HIS A 87 14.75 33.76 13.98
C HIS A 87 14.87 33.56 12.46
N GLY A 88 14.13 32.62 11.85
CA GLY A 88 14.25 32.30 10.42
C GLY A 88 15.47 31.44 10.07
N GLU A 89 16.09 30.82 11.07
CA GLU A 89 17.15 29.81 10.96
C GLU A 89 16.74 28.50 11.64
N ARG A 90 17.52 27.44 11.44
CA ARG A 90 17.38 26.20 12.20
C ARG A 90 17.89 26.43 13.62
N PHE A 91 17.07 26.14 14.63
CA PHE A 91 17.46 26.17 16.03
C PHE A 91 18.09 24.84 16.45
N GLY A 92 17.39 23.75 16.14
CA GLY A 92 17.80 22.40 16.52
C GLY A 92 16.69 21.39 16.28
N TRP A 93 16.94 20.15 16.67
CA TRP A 93 15.96 19.07 16.60
C TRP A 93 15.48 18.71 18.00
N LEU A 94 14.16 18.78 18.21
CA LEU A 94 13.49 18.24 19.38
C LEU A 94 13.10 16.79 19.06
N THR A 95 13.61 15.83 19.82
CA THR A 95 13.35 14.39 19.61
C THR A 95 12.96 13.70 20.91
N PHE A 96 12.04 12.74 20.82
CA PHE A 96 11.68 11.84 21.92
C PHE A 96 12.27 10.44 21.69
N ASP A 97 12.97 9.91 22.69
CA ASP A 97 13.48 8.53 22.72
C ASP A 97 12.45 7.66 23.47
N PRO A 98 11.71 6.75 22.80
CA PRO A 98 10.69 5.92 23.44
C PRO A 98 11.26 4.81 24.32
N VAL A 99 12.55 4.51 24.25
CA VAL A 99 13.22 3.54 25.14
C VAL A 99 13.62 4.23 26.45
N LYS A 100 14.18 5.43 26.36
CA LYS A 100 14.55 6.24 27.53
C LYS A 100 13.40 7.10 28.07
N ARG A 101 12.24 7.07 27.41
CA ARG A 101 11.02 7.86 27.70
C ARG A 101 11.32 9.33 28.02
N SER A 102 12.21 9.94 27.25
CA SER A 102 12.75 11.28 27.51
C SER A 102 12.98 12.07 26.22
N PHE A 103 12.90 13.39 26.36
CA PHE A 103 13.19 14.32 25.28
C PHE A 103 14.66 14.73 25.28
N ALA A 104 15.19 14.96 24.09
CA ALA A 104 16.49 15.58 23.86
C ALA A 104 16.36 16.74 22.86
N PHE A 105 17.27 17.71 22.97
CA PHE A 105 17.42 18.80 22.02
C PHE A 105 18.83 18.77 21.41
N ASP A 106 18.92 18.69 20.08
CA ASP A 106 20.18 18.66 19.35
C ASP A 106 20.36 19.96 18.56
N LEU A 107 21.42 20.71 18.89
CA LEU A 107 21.59 22.10 18.45
C LEU A 107 22.09 22.20 17.00
N ALA A 108 21.46 23.05 16.21
CA ALA A 108 21.87 23.35 14.84
C ALA A 108 22.97 24.44 14.82
N PRO A 109 24.02 24.32 13.98
CA PRO A 109 25.07 25.35 13.87
C PRO A 109 24.54 26.75 13.52
N GLU A 110 23.45 26.84 12.75
CA GLU A 110 22.87 28.09 12.27
C GLU A 110 22.39 29.02 13.39
N VAL A 111 22.13 28.50 14.60
CA VAL A 111 21.67 29.32 15.74
C VAL A 111 22.81 29.93 16.56
N LEU A 112 24.04 29.43 16.42
CA LEU A 112 25.17 29.85 17.25
C LEU A 112 25.36 31.38 17.30
N PRO A 113 25.18 32.17 16.21
CA PRO A 113 25.20 33.63 16.27
C PRO A 113 24.31 34.24 17.36
N PHE A 114 23.15 33.65 17.66
CA PHE A 114 22.16 34.23 18.58
C PHE A 114 22.40 33.84 20.05
N ILE A 115 22.99 32.66 20.30
CA ILE A 115 23.13 32.13 21.67
C ILE A 115 24.57 32.11 22.21
N ILE A 116 25.60 32.20 21.37
CA ILE A 116 26.99 31.91 21.80
C ILE A 116 27.52 32.87 22.87
N ARG A 117 27.02 34.12 22.94
CA ARG A 117 27.38 35.09 23.99
C ARG A 117 26.78 34.75 25.36
N TYR A 118 25.75 33.91 25.41
CA TYR A 118 25.00 33.56 26.61
C TYR A 118 25.29 32.13 27.10
N ALA A 119 25.86 31.29 26.24
CA ALA A 119 26.17 29.90 26.54
C ALA A 119 27.26 29.79 27.64
N THR A 120 26.86 29.39 28.84
CA THR A 120 27.72 29.23 30.02
C THR A 120 28.00 27.76 30.34
N ARG A 121 27.25 26.83 29.73
CA ARG A 121 27.40 25.38 29.88
C ARG A 121 27.46 24.70 28.51
N GLY A 122 27.88 23.45 28.46
CA GLY A 122 27.91 22.66 27.22
C GLY A 122 28.88 23.17 26.14
N VAL A 123 29.78 24.12 26.46
CA VAL A 123 30.80 24.65 25.54
C VAL A 123 32.14 23.92 25.78
N LEU A 124 32.67 23.31 24.72
CA LEU A 124 33.86 22.47 24.75
C LEU A 124 34.96 23.01 23.84
N ASP A 125 36.12 23.34 24.40
CA ASP A 125 37.32 23.70 23.63
C ASP A 125 38.12 22.44 23.27
N LEU A 126 38.15 22.08 21.98
CA LEU A 126 38.82 20.85 21.52
C LEU A 126 40.32 20.86 21.81
N GLU A 127 40.96 22.03 21.84
CA GLU A 127 42.40 22.15 22.11
C GLU A 127 42.74 21.82 23.58
N ALA A 128 41.73 21.78 24.46
CA ALA A 128 41.89 21.45 25.88
C ALA A 128 41.39 20.05 26.27
N ILE A 129 40.68 19.34 25.37
CA ILE A 129 39.99 18.07 25.72
C ILE A 129 40.21 16.92 24.73
N THR A 130 41.07 17.08 23.73
CA THR A 130 41.40 16.03 22.73
C THR A 130 42.88 16.08 22.36
N ASP A 131 43.47 14.94 22.02
CA ASP A 131 44.88 14.83 21.58
C ASP A 131 45.12 15.30 20.13
N ILE A 132 44.40 16.34 19.68
CA ILE A 132 44.62 16.94 18.36
C ILE A 132 45.94 17.72 18.38
N ARG A 133 46.91 17.26 17.56
CA ARG A 133 48.14 18.03 17.32
C ARG A 133 47.82 19.41 16.75
N LYS A 134 48.34 20.46 17.38
CA LYS A 134 48.30 21.84 16.88
C LYS A 134 48.83 21.88 15.43
N GLY A 135 47.95 22.12 14.48
CA GLY A 135 48.27 22.17 13.04
C GLY A 135 47.45 21.24 12.14
N GLN A 136 46.75 20.22 12.67
CA GLN A 136 45.91 19.36 11.83
C GLN A 136 44.77 20.14 11.13
N GLY A 137 44.37 19.65 9.94
CA GLY A 137 43.39 20.25 9.03
C GLY A 137 41.92 20.09 9.45
N ARG A 138 40.97 20.10 8.49
CA ARG A 138 39.51 20.13 8.74
C ARG A 138 39.09 19.09 9.79
N VAL A 139 38.44 19.55 10.87
CA VAL A 139 38.01 18.73 12.02
C VAL A 139 36.51 18.36 11.96
N GLY A 140 35.69 19.16 11.28
CA GLY A 140 34.27 18.84 11.04
C GLY A 140 34.11 17.49 10.35
N GLY A 141 33.11 16.71 10.78
CA GLY A 141 32.85 15.33 10.37
C GLY A 141 33.61 14.26 11.16
N LYS A 142 34.67 14.61 11.91
CA LYS A 142 35.50 13.62 12.63
C LYS A 142 34.92 13.22 13.98
N ARG A 143 35.18 11.97 14.36
CA ARG A 143 35.05 11.45 15.73
C ARG A 143 36.41 11.57 16.42
N LEU A 144 36.43 12.11 17.64
CA LEU A 144 37.61 12.37 18.45
C LEU A 144 37.42 11.72 19.82
N VAL A 145 38.47 11.14 20.39
CA VAL A 145 38.45 10.64 21.77
C VAL A 145 38.67 11.82 22.72
N LEU A 146 37.91 11.86 23.82
CA LEU A 146 38.03 12.90 24.85
C LEU A 146 39.06 12.47 25.91
N THR A 147 39.96 13.39 26.28
CA THR A 147 41.00 13.15 27.29
C THR A 147 40.48 13.24 28.73
N ARG A 148 39.23 13.65 28.92
CA ARG A 148 38.53 13.71 30.22
C ARG A 148 37.05 13.35 30.07
N PRO A 149 36.37 12.88 31.14
CA PRO A 149 34.94 12.61 31.10
C PRO A 149 34.14 13.88 30.76
N VAL A 150 33.18 13.73 29.85
CA VAL A 150 32.17 14.75 29.50
C VAL A 150 30.83 14.03 29.37
N PRO A 151 29.71 14.58 29.89
CA PRO A 151 28.38 13.98 29.73
C PRO A 151 28.01 13.77 28.26
N ASN A 152 27.35 12.65 27.97
CA ASN A 152 26.79 12.37 26.64
C ASN A 152 25.70 13.39 26.29
N GLY A 153 25.67 13.87 25.04
CA GLY A 153 24.70 14.86 24.56
C GLY A 153 25.23 15.80 23.48
N SER A 154 24.37 16.69 22.99
CA SER A 154 24.80 17.79 22.09
C SER A 154 25.62 18.83 22.85
N VAL A 155 26.62 19.40 22.20
CA VAL A 155 27.57 20.37 22.78
C VAL A 155 27.93 21.44 21.74
N ILE A 156 28.24 22.64 22.22
CA ILE A 156 28.89 23.68 21.44
C ILE A 156 30.39 23.39 21.44
N VAL A 157 31.02 23.45 20.26
CA VAL A 157 32.42 23.10 20.07
C VAL A 157 33.21 24.34 19.65
N LYS A 158 34.35 24.58 20.29
CA LYS A 158 35.30 25.65 19.98
C LYS A 158 36.65 25.04 19.55
N TYR A 159 37.26 25.59 18.49
CA TYR A 159 38.58 25.19 18.01
C TYR A 159 39.20 26.30 17.15
N LYS A 160 40.43 26.76 17.43
CA LYS A 160 41.11 27.84 16.69
C LYS A 160 40.24 29.08 16.44
N GLY A 161 39.49 29.51 17.46
CA GLY A 161 38.58 30.67 17.38
C GLY A 161 37.30 30.47 16.54
N LYS A 162 37.08 29.27 15.98
CA LYS A 162 35.84 28.88 15.31
C LYS A 162 34.92 28.14 16.26
N TYR A 163 33.62 28.23 15.99
CA TYR A 163 32.55 27.61 16.77
C TYR A 163 31.73 26.66 15.90
N GLY A 164 31.05 25.71 16.54
CA GLY A 164 30.27 24.67 15.88
C GLY A 164 29.43 23.88 16.87
N THR A 165 28.77 22.82 16.39
CA THR A 165 28.07 21.86 17.26
C THR A 165 28.64 20.45 17.08
N GLY A 166 28.51 19.65 18.12
CA GLY A 166 28.97 18.26 18.14
C GLY A 166 28.10 17.42 19.07
N VAL A 167 28.27 16.10 19.02
CA VAL A 167 27.59 15.16 19.93
C VAL A 167 28.63 14.34 20.65
N VAL A 168 28.61 14.39 21.98
CA VAL A 168 29.38 13.50 22.85
C VAL A 168 28.61 12.19 23.01
N ASN A 169 29.27 11.07 22.72
CA ASN A 169 28.79 9.74 23.05
C ASN A 169 29.97 8.83 23.40
N ASP A 170 29.88 8.15 24.53
CA ASP A 170 30.79 7.10 25.02
C ASP A 170 32.27 7.54 25.00
N GLY A 171 32.59 8.61 25.74
CA GLY A 171 33.95 9.15 25.85
C GLY A 171 34.52 9.76 24.57
N SER A 172 33.69 9.95 23.55
CA SER A 172 34.11 10.49 22.25
C SER A 172 33.17 11.58 21.76
N ILE A 173 33.68 12.55 21.01
CA ILE A 173 32.89 13.62 20.40
C ILE A 173 32.90 13.48 18.87
N LYS A 174 31.72 13.53 18.24
CA LYS A 174 31.55 13.71 16.81
C LYS A 174 31.28 15.18 16.51
N VAL A 175 32.25 15.88 15.92
CA VAL A 175 32.10 17.29 15.53
C VAL A 175 31.33 17.36 14.21
N LYS A 176 30.24 18.13 14.15
CA LYS A 176 29.44 18.26 12.91
C LYS A 176 30.15 19.18 11.93
N GLU A 177 30.20 20.48 12.24
CA GLU A 177 30.84 21.52 11.44
C GLU A 177 31.46 22.60 12.34
N LEU A 178 32.43 23.37 11.83
CA LEU A 178 33.08 24.49 12.52
C LEU A 178 33.20 25.69 11.57
N ALA A 179 32.64 26.83 11.98
CA ALA A 179 32.64 28.08 11.23
C ALA A 179 33.11 29.26 12.09
N ALA A 180 33.45 30.39 11.47
CA ALA A 180 33.54 31.65 12.20
C ALA A 180 32.10 32.07 12.56
N VAL A 181 31.86 32.43 13.83
CA VAL A 181 30.53 32.81 14.33
C VAL A 181 30.60 34.24 14.86
N GLU A 182 30.07 35.17 14.08
CA GLU A 182 29.81 36.54 14.52
C GLU A 182 28.48 36.58 15.28
N PRO A 183 28.42 37.02 16.54
CA PRO A 183 27.17 36.99 17.27
C PRO A 183 26.22 38.12 16.85
N ARG A 184 24.93 37.81 16.78
CA ARG A 184 23.85 38.64 16.22
C ARG A 184 22.67 38.74 17.19
N THR A 185 21.93 39.83 17.08
CA THR A 185 20.68 40.06 17.81
C THR A 185 19.60 40.43 16.80
N ARG A 186 18.35 40.01 17.04
CA ARG A 186 17.17 40.31 16.22
C ARG A 186 16.00 40.74 17.12
N PRO A 187 14.98 41.45 16.60
CA PRO A 187 13.75 41.69 17.33
C PRO A 187 13.10 40.37 17.81
N ASP A 188 12.48 40.37 18.99
CA ASP A 188 11.77 39.22 19.56
C ASP A 188 10.24 39.50 19.64
N PRO A 189 9.54 39.44 18.48
CA PRO A 189 8.10 39.65 18.40
C PRO A 189 7.32 38.51 19.05
N ASP A 190 6.08 38.79 19.45
CA ASP A 190 5.09 37.79 19.85
C ASP A 190 4.17 37.40 18.66
N TRP A 191 3.21 36.51 18.94
CA TRP A 191 2.25 36.04 17.94
C TRP A 191 1.26 37.13 17.48
N ASP A 192 0.98 38.17 18.26
CA ASP A 192 0.11 39.28 17.83
C ASP A 192 0.77 40.07 16.69
N VAL A 193 2.09 40.33 16.79
CA VAL A 193 2.86 40.91 15.68
C VAL A 193 2.86 39.98 14.46
N VAL A 194 3.01 38.66 14.64
CA VAL A 194 2.93 37.69 13.52
C VAL A 194 1.57 37.76 12.83
N ILE A 195 0.47 37.81 13.58
CA ILE A 195 -0.89 37.93 13.06
C ILE A 195 -1.07 39.26 12.33
N GLU A 196 -0.60 40.37 12.89
CA GLU A 196 -0.66 41.70 12.28
C GLU A 196 0.05 41.71 10.92
N LYS A 197 1.29 41.21 10.85
CA LYS A 197 2.08 41.20 9.60
C LYS A 197 1.56 40.21 8.55
N ASN A 198 0.74 39.23 8.94
CA ASN A 198 0.06 38.30 8.03
C ASN A 198 -1.41 38.63 7.72
N ARG A 199 -1.98 39.69 8.32
CA ARG A 199 -3.43 39.98 8.32
C ARG A 199 -4.08 40.00 6.93
N TYR A 200 -3.40 40.55 5.92
CA TYR A 200 -3.89 40.55 4.53
C TYR A 200 -4.05 39.13 3.96
N HIS A 201 -3.06 38.27 4.19
CA HIS A 201 -3.07 36.89 3.72
C HIS A 201 -4.10 36.04 4.48
N LEU A 202 -4.25 36.25 5.79
CA LEU A 202 -5.28 35.57 6.59
C LEU A 202 -6.71 35.92 6.12
N LYS A 203 -6.97 37.20 5.78
CA LYS A 203 -8.24 37.62 5.14
C LYS A 203 -8.48 36.90 3.80
N ASN A 204 -7.44 36.72 2.98
CA ASN A 204 -7.54 36.00 1.71
C ASN A 204 -7.83 34.49 1.92
N LEU A 205 -7.18 33.85 2.89
CA LEU A 205 -7.44 32.45 3.26
C LEU A 205 -8.89 32.26 3.72
N GLU A 206 -9.39 33.12 4.61
CA GLU A 206 -10.79 33.12 5.03
C GLU A 206 -11.76 33.26 3.86
N ARG A 207 -11.57 34.31 3.03
CA ARG A 207 -12.47 34.58 1.89
C ARG A 207 -12.54 33.40 0.92
N ASN A 208 -11.41 32.76 0.66
CA ASN A 208 -11.35 31.61 -0.24
C ASN A 208 -12.04 30.38 0.37
N ALA A 209 -11.80 30.07 1.65
CA ALA A 209 -12.44 28.95 2.33
C ALA A 209 -13.96 29.15 2.48
N VAL A 210 -14.42 30.35 2.85
CA VAL A 210 -15.87 30.68 2.90
C VAL A 210 -16.51 30.58 1.52
N ARG A 211 -15.81 30.98 0.45
CA ARG A 211 -16.29 30.82 -0.94
C ARG A 211 -16.43 29.35 -1.32
N ALA A 212 -15.44 28.51 -1.00
CA ALA A 212 -15.49 27.07 -1.27
C ALA A 212 -16.68 26.40 -0.57
N ILE A 213 -16.95 26.76 0.69
CA ILE A 213 -18.16 26.29 1.40
C ILE A 213 -19.42 26.76 0.67
N LYS A 214 -19.54 28.08 0.39
CA LYS A 214 -20.72 28.64 -0.28
C LYS A 214 -20.99 28.08 -1.67
N HIS A 215 -19.98 27.56 -2.36
CA HIS A 215 -20.14 26.91 -3.65
C HIS A 215 -20.93 25.59 -3.56
N HIS A 216 -20.78 24.85 -2.45
CA HIS A 216 -21.27 23.47 -2.31
C HIS A 216 -22.44 23.29 -1.34
N ILE A 217 -22.76 24.27 -0.47
CA ILE A 217 -23.84 24.12 0.54
C ILE A 217 -25.23 23.82 -0.05
N THR A 218 -25.47 24.12 -1.33
CA THR A 218 -26.72 23.84 -2.04
C THR A 218 -26.75 22.50 -2.76
N ASP A 219 -25.64 21.75 -2.78
CA ASP A 219 -25.53 20.49 -3.54
C ASP A 219 -26.39 19.35 -2.95
N ARG A 220 -26.88 19.51 -1.71
CA ARG A 220 -27.85 18.61 -1.05
C ARG A 220 -28.84 19.44 -0.21
N PRO A 221 -30.02 18.91 0.15
CA PRO A 221 -31.06 19.64 0.91
C PRO A 221 -30.64 20.10 2.31
N THR A 222 -29.58 19.53 2.89
CA THR A 222 -29.09 19.91 4.22
C THR A 222 -27.57 20.12 4.21
N ALA A 223 -27.09 21.01 5.07
CA ALA A 223 -25.66 21.22 5.31
C ALA A 223 -25.37 21.13 6.82
N ASN A 224 -24.26 20.49 7.17
CA ASN A 224 -23.81 20.29 8.55
C ASN A 224 -22.27 20.33 8.65
N ILE A 225 -21.77 20.45 9.87
CA ILE A 225 -20.33 20.55 10.15
C ILE A 225 -19.91 19.32 10.96
N SER A 226 -18.91 18.58 10.47
CA SER A 226 -18.28 17.52 11.26
C SER A 226 -17.24 18.14 12.19
N PHE A 227 -17.57 18.18 13.47
CA PHE A 227 -16.71 18.74 14.51
C PHE A 227 -16.00 17.62 15.28
N SER A 228 -14.73 17.83 15.62
CA SER A 228 -13.92 16.84 16.36
C SER A 228 -13.22 17.42 17.59
N GLY A 229 -13.57 18.63 18.03
CA GLY A 229 -12.90 19.32 19.13
C GLY A 229 -11.46 19.74 18.84
N GLY A 230 -10.91 19.46 17.66
CA GLY A 230 -9.54 19.82 17.26
C GLY A 230 -9.47 21.15 16.49
N LYS A 231 -8.27 21.75 16.41
CA LYS A 231 -8.00 23.04 15.75
C LYS A 231 -8.57 23.14 14.34
N ASP A 232 -8.43 22.08 13.55
CA ASP A 232 -8.83 22.06 12.14
C ASP A 232 -10.35 22.08 12.00
N SER A 233 -11.06 21.33 12.87
CA SER A 233 -12.52 21.39 12.98
C SER A 233 -13.04 22.69 13.59
N THR A 234 -12.26 23.36 14.44
CA THR A 234 -12.60 24.68 15.03
C THR A 234 -12.52 25.78 13.98
N ALA A 235 -11.47 25.78 13.15
CA ALA A 235 -11.36 26.70 12.03
C ALA A 235 -12.51 26.49 11.03
N VAL A 236 -12.83 25.23 10.71
CA VAL A 236 -13.97 24.91 9.85
C VAL A 236 -15.31 25.31 10.46
N LEU A 237 -15.55 25.09 11.76
CA LEU A 237 -16.76 25.52 12.45
C LEU A 237 -16.98 27.03 12.29
N HIS A 238 -15.92 27.82 12.48
CA HIS A 238 -15.98 29.27 12.33
C HIS A 238 -16.20 29.72 10.88
N LEU A 239 -15.48 29.12 9.93
CA LEU A 239 -15.62 29.39 8.49
C LEU A 239 -17.00 29.01 7.94
N ALA A 240 -17.55 27.86 8.37
CA ALA A 240 -18.85 27.37 7.95
C ALA A 240 -20.00 28.19 8.54
N ARG A 241 -19.88 28.65 9.80
CA ARG A 241 -20.81 29.64 10.39
C ARG A 241 -20.81 30.95 9.59
N LYS A 242 -19.63 31.47 9.18
CA LYS A 242 -19.53 32.61 8.25
C LYS A 242 -20.10 32.35 6.84
N ALA A 243 -20.15 31.08 6.42
CA ALA A 243 -20.77 30.69 5.16
C ALA A 243 -22.31 30.54 5.25
N GLY A 244 -22.88 30.46 6.45
CA GLY A 244 -24.32 30.28 6.71
C GLY A 244 -24.71 28.91 7.27
N VAL A 245 -23.75 28.01 7.51
CA VAL A 245 -24.02 26.68 8.06
C VAL A 245 -23.84 26.70 9.58
N THR A 246 -24.92 26.42 10.31
CA THR A 246 -24.95 26.49 11.79
C THR A 246 -25.01 25.11 12.45
N LYS A 247 -25.62 24.11 11.81
CA LYS A 247 -25.71 22.74 12.31
C LYS A 247 -24.32 22.10 12.38
N ALA A 248 -23.93 21.63 13.55
CA ALA A 248 -22.65 20.98 13.79
C ALA A 248 -22.84 19.79 14.73
N PHE A 249 -22.16 18.68 14.46
CA PHE A 249 -22.21 17.48 15.28
C PHE A 249 -20.81 16.98 15.65
N PHE A 250 -20.72 16.34 16.81
CA PHE A 250 -19.55 15.66 17.33
C PHE A 250 -19.92 14.22 17.68
N ILE A 251 -19.14 13.24 17.22
CA ILE A 251 -19.34 11.84 17.57
C ILE A 251 -18.55 11.53 18.84
N ASP A 252 -19.25 11.29 19.95
CA ASP A 252 -18.62 10.87 21.20
C ASP A 252 -18.33 9.37 21.16
N THR A 253 -17.04 9.03 21.28
CA THR A 253 -16.54 7.66 21.25
C THR A 253 -16.57 6.97 22.62
N GLY A 254 -16.94 7.69 23.69
CA GLY A 254 -16.80 7.25 25.08
C GLY A 254 -15.34 7.22 25.57
N LEU A 255 -14.41 7.77 24.80
CA LEU A 255 -12.96 7.76 25.04
C LEU A 255 -12.31 9.14 24.88
N GLU A 256 -13.11 10.18 24.76
CA GLU A 256 -12.67 11.56 24.60
C GLU A 256 -12.26 12.16 25.95
N PHE A 257 -11.32 13.11 25.97
CA PHE A 257 -10.95 13.81 27.20
C PHE A 257 -12.12 14.63 27.77
N PRO A 258 -12.26 14.76 29.11
CA PRO A 258 -13.27 15.62 29.73
C PRO A 258 -13.26 17.06 29.21
N GLU A 259 -12.07 17.64 29.00
CA GLU A 259 -11.86 18.97 28.43
C GLU A 259 -12.30 19.06 26.98
N THR A 260 -12.14 17.99 26.21
CA THR A 260 -12.62 17.93 24.82
C THR A 260 -14.14 17.91 24.80
N ILE A 261 -14.80 17.14 25.67
CA ILE A 261 -16.26 17.16 25.81
C ILE A 261 -16.77 18.52 26.32
N ALA A 262 -16.07 19.14 27.28
CA ALA A 262 -16.41 20.47 27.78
C ALA A 262 -16.28 21.54 26.68
N PHE A 263 -15.19 21.51 25.91
CA PHE A 263 -14.98 22.41 24.76
C PHE A 263 -16.02 22.20 23.65
N VAL A 264 -16.35 20.95 23.30
CA VAL A 264 -17.43 20.65 22.33
C VAL A 264 -18.76 21.25 22.79
N LYS A 265 -19.07 21.20 24.09
CA LYS A 265 -20.25 21.85 24.67
C LYS A 265 -20.16 23.38 24.62
N SER A 266 -19.01 23.99 24.94
CA SER A 266 -18.84 25.46 24.87
C SER A 266 -19.05 26.00 23.46
N GLN A 267 -18.68 25.22 22.44
CA GLN A 267 -18.89 25.57 21.04
C GLN A 267 -20.35 25.44 20.55
N GLY A 268 -21.27 24.92 21.37
CA GLY A 268 -22.68 24.73 20.99
C GLY A 268 -22.87 23.70 19.87
N VAL A 269 -22.15 22.57 19.96
CA VAL A 269 -22.16 21.47 18.99
C VAL A 269 -23.02 20.31 19.52
N GLU A 270 -23.80 19.67 18.65
CA GLU A 270 -24.59 18.49 19.01
C GLU A 270 -23.67 17.30 19.33
N ILE A 271 -23.83 16.70 20.52
CA ILE A 271 -23.09 15.49 20.90
C ILE A 271 -23.92 14.26 20.55
N VAL A 272 -23.39 13.47 19.61
CA VAL A 272 -23.98 12.22 19.12
C VAL A 272 -23.33 11.06 19.86
N GLY A 273 -24.09 10.45 20.76
CA GLY A 273 -23.69 9.21 21.47
C GLY A 273 -24.03 7.95 20.68
N GLY A 274 -24.09 6.81 21.39
CA GLY A 274 -24.38 5.50 20.79
C GLY A 274 -23.15 4.70 20.35
N ALA A 275 -21.95 5.11 20.77
CA ALA A 275 -20.79 4.24 20.79
C ALA A 275 -21.07 2.98 21.64
N GLY A 276 -20.47 1.85 21.27
CA GLY A 276 -20.58 0.62 22.06
C GLY A 276 -19.65 0.64 23.28
N ASP A 277 -19.68 -0.41 24.11
CA ASP A 277 -18.71 -0.52 25.20
C ASP A 277 -17.31 -0.83 24.65
N PHE A 278 -16.40 0.15 24.73
CA PHE A 278 -15.00 -0.03 24.33
C PHE A 278 -14.29 -1.08 25.18
N TRP A 279 -14.54 -1.09 26.49
CA TRP A 279 -13.82 -1.90 27.44
C TRP A 279 -14.23 -3.36 27.35
N GLN A 280 -15.51 -3.63 27.06
CA GLN A 280 -15.95 -4.98 26.67
C GLN A 280 -15.39 -5.40 25.30
N ALA A 281 -15.30 -4.49 24.33
CA ALA A 281 -14.79 -4.80 23.00
C ALA A 281 -13.27 -5.08 22.99
N VAL A 282 -12.47 -4.29 23.72
CA VAL A 282 -11.00 -4.39 23.74
C VAL A 282 -10.51 -5.67 24.43
N GLU A 283 -11.21 -6.18 25.46
CA GLU A 283 -10.91 -7.47 26.09
C GLU A 283 -11.10 -8.68 25.14
N LYS A 284 -11.86 -8.50 24.04
CA LYS A 284 -12.01 -9.50 22.96
C LYS A 284 -11.07 -9.23 21.79
N ALA A 285 -10.99 -7.98 21.32
CA ALA A 285 -10.28 -7.60 20.11
C ALA A 285 -8.77 -7.35 20.30
N GLY A 286 -8.33 -7.16 21.54
CA GLY A 286 -6.99 -6.65 21.86
C GLY A 286 -6.84 -5.15 21.61
N PRO A 287 -5.69 -4.56 21.95
CA PRO A 287 -5.45 -3.13 21.76
C PRO A 287 -5.54 -2.75 20.27
N PRO A 288 -6.10 -1.57 19.93
CA PRO A 288 -6.15 -1.10 18.56
C PRO A 288 -4.77 -0.62 18.08
N GLY A 289 -4.46 -0.80 16.79
CA GLY A 289 -3.19 -0.38 16.18
C GLY A 289 -3.35 0.78 15.19
N LYS A 290 -2.25 1.44 14.79
CA LYS A 290 -2.19 2.46 13.71
C LYS A 290 -2.59 1.85 12.36
N ASP A 291 -2.19 0.60 12.16
CA ASP A 291 -2.49 -0.31 11.05
C ASP A 291 -3.86 -1.00 11.18
N ASN A 292 -4.32 -1.29 12.40
CA ASN A 292 -5.64 -1.87 12.67
C ASN A 292 -6.49 -1.04 13.64
N ARG A 293 -7.05 0.08 13.13
CA ARG A 293 -7.90 1.02 13.90
C ARG A 293 -9.35 0.54 14.04
N TRP A 294 -9.57 -0.68 14.54
CA TRP A 294 -10.90 -1.26 14.74
C TRP A 294 -11.79 -0.37 15.63
N CYS A 295 -11.20 0.31 16.62
CA CYS A 295 -11.91 1.22 17.52
C CYS A 295 -12.56 2.39 16.78
N CYS A 296 -11.96 2.91 15.70
CA CYS A 296 -12.58 3.97 14.89
C CYS A 296 -13.79 3.45 14.11
N LYS A 297 -13.77 2.21 13.61
CA LYS A 297 -14.93 1.60 12.95
C LYS A 297 -16.09 1.43 13.94
N PHE A 298 -15.80 0.88 15.12
CA PHE A 298 -16.79 0.57 16.14
C PHE A 298 -17.37 1.81 16.84
N GLN A 299 -16.51 2.72 17.32
CA GLN A 299 -16.91 3.86 18.16
C GLN A 299 -17.18 5.16 17.40
N LYS A 300 -16.76 5.28 16.14
CA LYS A 300 -16.89 6.53 15.38
C LYS A 300 -17.70 6.38 14.11
N LEU A 301 -17.38 5.41 13.25
CA LEU A 301 -18.07 5.25 11.96
C LEU A 301 -19.49 4.66 12.13
N ARG A 302 -19.69 3.69 13.03
CA ARG A 302 -21.03 3.13 13.27
C ARG A 302 -22.03 4.18 13.84
N PRO A 303 -21.72 4.95 14.90
CA PRO A 303 -22.63 6.01 15.36
C PRO A 303 -22.85 7.09 14.30
N LEU A 304 -21.80 7.47 13.55
CA LEU A 304 -21.91 8.42 12.44
C LEU A 304 -22.90 7.95 11.37
N LYS A 305 -22.83 6.68 10.95
CA LYS A 305 -23.75 6.12 9.94
C LYS A 305 -25.20 6.17 10.43
N LEU A 306 -25.44 5.81 11.70
CA LEU A 306 -26.78 5.85 12.31
C LEU A 306 -27.33 7.28 12.47
N TYR A 307 -26.46 8.26 12.75
CA TYR A 307 -26.83 9.67 12.82
C TYR A 307 -27.19 10.22 11.43
N LEU A 308 -26.31 10.04 10.44
CA LEU A 308 -26.52 10.57 9.10
C LEU A 308 -27.72 9.93 8.38
N ALA A 309 -28.06 8.68 8.69
CA ALA A 309 -29.29 8.04 8.21
C ALA A 309 -30.57 8.79 8.64
N LYS A 310 -30.55 9.48 9.80
CA LYS A 310 -31.65 10.35 10.27
C LYS A 310 -31.62 11.75 9.65
N VAL A 311 -30.44 12.22 9.24
CA VAL A 311 -30.25 13.53 8.60
C VAL A 311 -30.66 13.50 7.12
N GLY A 312 -30.46 12.36 6.45
CA GLY A 312 -30.70 12.20 5.02
C GLY A 312 -29.59 12.84 4.16
N PRO A 313 -29.88 13.17 2.88
CA PRO A 313 -28.89 13.72 1.97
C PRO A 313 -28.33 15.07 2.47
N CYS A 314 -27.01 15.12 2.62
CA CYS A 314 -26.33 16.23 3.29
C CYS A 314 -24.96 16.59 2.71
N VAL A 315 -24.62 17.87 2.84
CA VAL A 315 -23.26 18.39 2.66
C VAL A 315 -22.61 18.47 4.04
N THR A 316 -21.44 17.84 4.21
CA THR A 316 -20.69 17.86 5.47
C THR A 316 -19.37 18.61 5.28
N ILE A 317 -19.24 19.75 5.96
CA ILE A 317 -18.01 20.53 5.96
C ILE A 317 -17.07 19.95 7.04
N GLN A 318 -15.83 19.62 6.66
CA GLN A 318 -14.86 18.92 7.51
C GLN A 318 -13.44 19.51 7.44
N GLY A 319 -12.67 19.37 8.52
CA GLY A 319 -11.33 19.95 8.70
C GLY A 319 -10.16 19.17 8.09
N ASN A 320 -10.33 18.47 6.96
CA ASN A 320 -9.25 17.65 6.39
C ASN A 320 -8.20 18.51 5.66
N ARG A 321 -6.90 18.21 5.87
CA ARG A 321 -5.76 18.93 5.25
C ARG A 321 -4.73 17.97 4.64
N TRP A 322 -4.01 18.41 3.62
CA TRP A 322 -2.98 17.60 2.95
C TRP A 322 -1.88 17.08 3.89
N TYR A 323 -1.42 17.94 4.79
CA TYR A 323 -0.24 17.72 5.64
C TYR A 323 -0.52 16.83 6.87
N GLU A 324 -1.79 16.51 7.14
CA GLU A 324 -2.21 15.79 8.35
C GLU A 324 -1.85 14.30 8.31
N SER A 325 -1.96 13.67 7.13
CA SER A 325 -1.51 12.29 6.88
C SER A 325 -1.46 11.98 5.39
N TRP A 326 -0.61 11.02 5.00
CA TRP A 326 -0.52 10.51 3.62
C TRP A 326 -1.90 10.11 3.05
N ASN A 327 -2.74 9.46 3.83
CA ASN A 327 -4.10 9.04 3.43
C ASN A 327 -5.05 10.22 3.18
N ARG A 328 -4.76 11.43 3.68
CA ARG A 328 -5.58 12.65 3.49
C ARG A 328 -5.04 13.56 2.37
N ALA A 329 -3.77 13.39 2.02
CA ALA A 329 -3.08 14.13 0.96
C ALA A 329 -3.78 14.02 -0.41
N SER A 330 -4.40 12.87 -0.72
CA SER A 330 -5.06 12.57 -2.00
C SER A 330 -6.55 12.97 -2.10
N LEU A 331 -7.31 13.03 -1.00
CA LEU A 331 -8.80 13.07 -0.92
C LEU A 331 -9.59 14.27 -1.55
N GLU A 332 -9.01 15.08 -2.44
CA GLU A 332 -9.66 16.17 -3.23
C GLU A 332 -10.48 17.23 -2.43
N GLU A 333 -11.00 18.32 -3.04
CA GLU A 333 -11.66 19.40 -2.25
C GLU A 333 -13.06 19.00 -1.77
N THR A 334 -13.83 18.38 -2.66
CA THR A 334 -15.05 17.66 -2.35
C THR A 334 -14.83 16.16 -2.54
N SER A 335 -15.55 15.35 -1.76
CA SER A 335 -15.50 13.89 -1.86
C SER A 335 -16.80 13.26 -1.39
N GLN A 336 -17.42 12.44 -2.24
CA GLN A 336 -18.54 11.59 -1.86
C GLN A 336 -18.10 10.63 -0.73
N ASN A 337 -18.88 10.47 0.34
CA ASN A 337 -18.53 9.49 1.39
C ASN A 337 -18.79 8.05 0.87
N PRO A 338 -17.78 7.15 0.81
CA PRO A 338 -18.00 5.76 0.43
C PRO A 338 -18.92 5.00 1.40
N ASP A 339 -18.87 5.31 2.71
CA ASP A 339 -19.72 4.66 3.72
C ASP A 339 -21.17 5.22 3.75
N ASN A 340 -21.43 6.33 3.04
CA ASN A 340 -22.74 6.97 2.93
C ASN A 340 -22.88 7.75 1.60
N PRO A 341 -23.44 7.13 0.53
CA PRO A 341 -23.67 7.78 -0.77
C PRO A 341 -24.57 9.03 -0.75
N LEU A 342 -25.26 9.32 0.36
CA LEU A 342 -26.08 10.53 0.50
C LEU A 342 -25.28 11.73 1.05
N GLN A 343 -24.03 11.52 1.49
CA GLN A 343 -23.19 12.55 2.12
C GLN A 343 -22.07 13.04 1.19
N LEU A 344 -22.14 14.30 0.77
CA LEU A 344 -21.04 15.00 0.08
C LEU A 344 -20.15 15.70 1.11
N ASN A 345 -18.87 15.34 1.21
CA ASN A 345 -17.96 16.05 2.09
C ASN A 345 -17.27 17.23 1.39
N VAL A 346 -17.02 18.33 2.11
CA VAL A 346 -16.32 19.54 1.64
C VAL A 346 -15.17 19.87 2.60
N SER A 347 -13.95 20.08 2.09
CA SER A 347 -12.73 20.29 2.89
C SER A 347 -12.10 21.67 2.61
N PRO A 348 -12.65 22.79 3.12
CA PRO A 348 -12.34 24.15 2.65
C PRO A 348 -10.97 24.70 3.09
N ILE A 349 -10.26 23.99 3.98
CA ILE A 349 -8.92 24.36 4.47
C ILE A 349 -7.82 23.40 3.96
N ARG A 350 -8.12 22.62 2.91
CA ARG A 350 -7.29 21.51 2.40
C ARG A 350 -5.81 21.84 2.20
N ASN A 351 -5.51 23.05 1.73
CA ASN A 351 -4.16 23.54 1.42
C ASN A 351 -3.46 24.33 2.55
N TRP A 352 -4.06 24.41 3.75
CA TRP A 352 -3.49 25.07 4.94
C TRP A 352 -2.53 24.11 5.66
N ARG A 353 -1.40 24.61 6.21
CA ARG A 353 -0.63 23.90 7.24
C ARG A 353 -1.24 24.21 8.60
N ALA A 354 -0.80 23.52 9.65
CA ALA A 354 -1.25 23.81 11.01
C ALA A 354 -0.96 25.27 11.40
N LEU A 355 0.16 25.86 10.95
CA LEU A 355 0.50 27.27 11.15
C LEU A 355 -0.59 28.22 10.64
N GLU A 356 -1.10 28.04 9.41
CA GLU A 356 -2.20 28.87 8.90
C GLU A 356 -3.49 28.69 9.72
N VAL A 357 -3.76 27.48 10.24
CA VAL A 357 -4.92 27.21 11.10
C VAL A 357 -4.81 27.95 12.45
N PHE A 358 -3.66 27.86 13.14
CA PHE A 358 -3.45 28.57 14.40
C PHE A 358 -3.50 30.09 14.24
N LEU A 359 -2.79 30.65 13.24
CA LEU A 359 -2.81 32.09 12.97
C LEU A 359 -4.22 32.59 12.63
N TYR A 360 -5.02 31.78 11.93
CA TYR A 360 -6.43 32.10 11.67
C TYR A 360 -7.27 32.13 12.95
N LEU A 361 -7.18 31.07 13.78
CA LEU A 361 -7.95 30.97 15.03
C LEU A 361 -7.63 32.12 15.98
N TRP A 362 -6.35 32.41 16.20
CA TRP A 362 -5.92 33.53 17.04
C TRP A 362 -6.33 34.89 16.47
N TRP A 363 -6.24 35.09 15.14
CA TRP A 363 -6.73 36.32 14.49
C TRP A 363 -8.24 36.52 14.67
N GLN A 364 -9.02 35.44 14.66
CA GLN A 364 -10.47 35.49 14.95
C GLN A 364 -10.80 35.48 16.45
N LYS A 365 -9.79 35.38 17.33
CA LYS A 365 -9.96 35.17 18.79
C LYS A 365 -10.88 33.98 19.12
N ALA A 366 -10.81 32.93 18.30
CA ALA A 366 -11.58 31.72 18.50
C ALA A 366 -11.05 30.92 19.70
N GLU A 367 -11.96 30.43 20.56
CA GLU A 367 -11.62 29.51 21.64
C GLU A 367 -10.99 28.23 21.07
N MET A 368 -9.99 27.70 21.75
CA MET A 368 -9.29 26.48 21.36
C MET A 368 -9.37 25.45 22.48
N ASN A 369 -9.36 24.16 22.11
CA ASN A 369 -9.28 23.08 23.07
C ASN A 369 -8.03 23.24 23.96
N PRO A 370 -8.17 23.31 25.29
CA PRO A 370 -7.07 23.68 26.19
C PRO A 370 -5.92 22.67 26.21
N LEU A 371 -6.18 21.41 25.84
CA LEU A 371 -5.17 20.34 25.77
C LEU A 371 -4.02 20.67 24.79
N TYR A 372 -4.25 21.55 23.81
CA TYR A 372 -3.19 22.04 22.92
C TYR A 372 -2.08 22.79 23.68
N GLU A 373 -2.44 23.67 24.61
CA GLU A 373 -1.46 24.39 25.43
C GLU A 373 -0.77 23.49 26.45
N GLN A 374 -1.41 22.37 26.82
CA GLN A 374 -0.85 21.30 27.65
C GLN A 374 0.06 20.33 26.87
N GLY A 375 0.25 20.52 25.55
CA GLY A 375 1.19 19.75 24.75
C GLY A 375 0.62 18.53 24.01
N ILE A 376 -0.71 18.34 24.02
CA ILE A 376 -1.37 17.30 23.22
C ILE A 376 -1.62 17.82 21.80
N GLU A 377 -0.92 17.27 20.81
CA GLU A 377 -1.06 17.68 19.40
C GLU A 377 -2.29 17.03 18.74
N ARG A 378 -2.57 15.78 19.11
CA ARG A 378 -3.66 14.97 18.54
C ARG A 378 -4.88 14.88 19.46
N ILE A 379 -5.69 15.93 19.44
CA ILE A 379 -7.02 15.95 20.07
C ILE A 379 -7.92 14.85 19.50
N GLY A 380 -8.60 14.14 20.41
CA GLY A 380 -9.45 12.99 20.16
C GLY A 380 -9.38 12.01 21.33
N CYS A 381 -9.57 10.72 21.06
CA CYS A 381 -9.57 9.69 22.09
C CYS A 381 -8.21 9.60 22.84
N PHE A 382 -8.21 9.59 24.18
CA PHE A 382 -6.97 9.64 24.98
C PHE A 382 -6.04 8.43 24.77
N LEU A 383 -6.59 7.27 24.40
CA LEU A 383 -5.85 6.04 24.08
C LEU A 383 -5.69 5.80 22.57
N CYS A 384 -5.88 6.82 21.72
CA CYS A 384 -5.84 6.67 20.27
C CYS A 384 -4.47 6.11 19.81
N PRO A 385 -4.40 4.97 19.10
CA PRO A 385 -3.11 4.43 18.69
C PRO A 385 -2.39 5.32 17.69
N ALA A 386 -3.07 6.29 17.06
CA ALA A 386 -2.46 7.24 16.14
C ALA A 386 -1.76 8.45 16.84
N MET A 387 -1.73 8.46 18.17
CA MET A 387 -0.92 9.33 19.01
C MET A 387 0.57 8.89 19.02
N LEU A 388 1.46 9.78 19.47
CA LEU A 388 2.88 9.51 19.74
C LEU A 388 3.09 9.05 21.19
N GLU A 389 4.13 8.25 21.48
CA GLU A 389 4.48 7.92 22.88
C GLU A 389 4.79 9.20 23.65
N SER A 390 5.46 10.17 23.01
CA SER A 390 5.77 11.47 23.63
C SER A 390 4.54 12.25 24.13
N GLU A 391 3.39 12.05 23.47
CA GLU A 391 2.11 12.63 23.89
C GLU A 391 1.47 11.78 24.99
N TYR A 392 1.55 10.45 24.87
CA TYR A 392 1.03 9.52 25.88
C TYR A 392 1.75 9.66 27.23
N GLU A 393 3.05 9.96 27.25
CA GLU A 393 3.78 10.35 28.47
C GLU A 393 3.17 11.58 29.16
N GLN A 394 2.66 12.57 28.41
CA GLN A 394 1.97 13.71 29.02
C GLN A 394 0.64 13.28 29.64
N ILE A 395 -0.05 12.29 29.07
CA ILE A 395 -1.28 11.72 29.64
C ILE A 395 -1.00 10.98 30.95
N ARG A 396 0.11 10.23 31.05
CA ARG A 396 0.54 9.60 32.31
C ARG A 396 0.74 10.61 33.45
N VAL A 397 1.11 11.85 33.13
CA VAL A 397 1.31 12.94 34.10
C VAL A 397 0.03 13.74 34.37
N THR A 398 -0.73 14.08 33.32
CA THR A 398 -1.90 14.99 33.41
C THR A 398 -3.21 14.27 33.73
N HIS A 399 -3.32 13.00 33.36
CA HIS A 399 -4.52 12.15 33.44
C HIS A 399 -4.14 10.74 33.94
N PRO A 400 -3.47 10.62 35.11
CA PRO A 400 -2.86 9.37 35.55
C PRO A 400 -3.86 8.21 35.68
N GLU A 401 -5.12 8.48 36.02
CA GLU A 401 -6.18 7.48 36.12
C GLU A 401 -6.63 6.92 34.75
N TYR A 402 -6.62 7.75 33.70
CA TYR A 402 -6.93 7.31 32.33
C TYR A 402 -5.78 6.48 31.76
N ALA A 403 -4.54 6.96 31.95
CA ALA A 403 -3.33 6.25 31.56
C ALA A 403 -3.22 4.90 32.29
N LYS A 404 -3.36 4.89 33.62
CA LYS A 404 -3.30 3.67 34.42
C LYS A 404 -4.33 2.63 33.97
N ARG A 405 -5.58 3.04 33.71
CA ARG A 405 -6.62 2.10 33.23
C ARG A 405 -6.26 1.47 31.89
N TRP A 406 -5.59 2.20 31.01
CA TRP A 406 -5.12 1.67 29.73
C TRP A 406 -3.87 0.79 29.89
N ASP A 407 -2.89 1.25 30.65
CA ASP A 407 -1.65 0.51 30.95
C ASP A 407 -1.98 -0.83 31.64
N ASP A 408 -2.82 -0.83 32.67
CA ASP A 408 -3.36 -2.03 33.35
C ASP A 408 -4.01 -3.02 32.37
N PHE A 409 -4.62 -2.54 31.27
CA PHE A 409 -5.18 -3.41 30.23
C PHE A 409 -4.10 -3.95 29.31
N VAL A 410 -3.22 -3.09 28.77
CA VAL A 410 -2.21 -3.50 27.80
C VAL A 410 -1.20 -4.46 28.45
N GLU A 411 -0.82 -4.25 29.71
CA GLU A 411 0.05 -5.15 30.48
C GLU A 411 -0.59 -6.52 30.72
N ARG A 412 -1.84 -6.58 31.18
CA ARG A 412 -2.59 -7.85 31.32
C ARG A 412 -2.71 -8.58 29.98
N TRP A 413 -2.98 -7.85 28.90
CA TRP A 413 -3.08 -8.42 27.55
C TRP A 413 -1.73 -8.95 27.06
N ALA A 414 -0.64 -8.19 27.25
CA ALA A 414 0.72 -8.58 26.89
C ALA A 414 1.16 -9.84 27.61
N ALA A 415 0.96 -9.90 28.94
CA ALA A 415 1.24 -11.07 29.75
C ALA A 415 0.46 -12.31 29.28
N LYS A 416 -0.86 -12.15 29.03
CA LYS A 416 -1.73 -13.22 28.49
C LYS A 416 -1.31 -13.72 27.11
N LYS A 417 -0.61 -12.90 26.31
CA LYS A 417 -0.13 -13.23 24.97
C LYS A 417 1.38 -13.56 24.92
N GLY A 418 2.05 -13.62 26.06
CA GLY A 418 3.50 -13.85 26.13
C GLY A 418 4.31 -12.80 25.37
N LEU A 419 3.87 -11.53 25.36
CA LEU A 419 4.57 -10.45 24.66
C LEU A 419 5.65 -9.83 25.56
N PRO A 420 6.76 -9.32 24.98
CA PRO A 420 7.84 -8.66 25.72
C PRO A 420 7.34 -7.40 26.45
N GLU A 421 8.00 -7.00 27.53
CA GLU A 421 7.59 -5.85 28.37
C GLU A 421 7.64 -4.52 27.60
N GLU A 422 8.57 -4.44 26.65
CA GLU A 422 8.74 -3.41 25.64
C GLU A 422 7.46 -3.16 24.81
N TYR A 423 6.57 -4.16 24.69
CA TYR A 423 5.25 -4.01 24.08
C TYR A 423 4.44 -2.88 24.71
N CYS A 424 4.49 -2.81 26.05
CA CYS A 424 3.87 -1.77 26.85
C CYS A 424 4.80 -0.55 26.98
N GLN A 425 6.05 -0.76 27.41
CA GLN A 425 6.95 0.32 27.81
C GLN A 425 7.32 1.29 26.66
N TRP A 426 7.51 0.78 25.43
CA TRP A 426 7.83 1.62 24.26
C TRP A 426 6.57 1.87 23.41
N GLY A 427 5.41 1.46 23.93
CA GLY A 427 4.10 1.46 23.28
C GLY A 427 4.10 0.82 21.88
N LEU A 428 4.77 -0.33 21.73
CA LEU A 428 4.75 -1.12 20.49
C LEU A 428 3.35 -1.68 20.20
N TRP A 429 2.48 -1.77 21.21
CA TRP A 429 1.06 -2.13 21.08
C TRP A 429 0.28 -1.34 20.02
N ARG A 430 0.74 -0.14 19.66
CA ARG A 430 0.17 0.69 18.59
C ARG A 430 0.38 0.14 17.19
N TRP A 431 1.00 -1.02 17.01
CA TRP A 431 1.18 -1.67 15.72
C TRP A 431 0.95 -3.17 15.86
N ARG A 432 0.19 -3.77 14.95
CA ARG A 432 0.18 -5.23 14.78
C ARG A 432 1.47 -5.65 14.07
N ALA A 433 1.79 -5.02 12.94
CA ALA A 433 3.05 -5.19 12.21
C ALA A 433 3.96 -3.97 12.39
N LEU A 434 5.16 -4.18 12.91
CA LEU A 434 6.09 -3.09 13.24
C LEU A 434 6.62 -2.39 11.97
N PRO A 435 6.51 -1.05 11.87
CA PRO A 435 7.09 -0.30 10.76
C PRO A 435 8.62 -0.37 10.82
N LYS A 436 9.29 -0.16 9.68
CA LYS A 436 10.74 -0.36 9.51
C LYS A 436 11.59 0.19 10.67
N LYS A 437 11.35 1.43 11.09
CA LYS A 437 12.11 2.06 12.20
C LYS A 437 11.91 1.43 13.57
N MET A 438 10.70 0.93 13.85
CA MET A 438 10.46 0.20 15.11
C MET A 438 11.08 -1.20 15.05
N ARG A 439 11.15 -1.84 13.87
CA ARG A 439 11.92 -3.08 13.67
C ARG A 439 13.42 -2.87 13.82
N GLU A 440 13.93 -1.75 13.32
CA GLU A 440 15.34 -1.33 13.50
C GLU A 440 15.63 -1.11 15.00
N LEU A 441 14.78 -0.36 15.71
CA LEU A 441 14.86 -0.20 17.17
C LEU A 441 14.82 -1.54 17.92
N CYS A 442 13.87 -2.42 17.61
CA CYS A 442 13.78 -3.75 18.22
C CYS A 442 15.06 -4.55 17.98
N ARG A 443 15.58 -4.57 16.74
CA ARG A 443 16.84 -5.25 16.41
C ARG A 443 18.03 -4.69 17.17
N GLU A 444 18.17 -3.36 17.25
CA GLU A 444 19.23 -2.68 18.00
C GLU A 444 19.18 -2.96 19.51
N LYS A 445 18.00 -3.30 20.04
CA LYS A 445 17.78 -3.62 21.46
C LYS A 445 17.60 -5.12 21.74
N GLY A 446 17.81 -6.00 20.75
CA GLY A 446 17.71 -7.45 20.93
C GLY A 446 16.28 -8.00 21.06
N ILE A 447 15.25 -7.20 20.76
CA ILE A 447 13.85 -7.63 20.78
C ILE A 447 13.51 -8.37 19.48
N ALA A 448 13.08 -9.63 19.62
CA ALA A 448 12.79 -10.49 18.48
C ALA A 448 11.47 -10.12 17.78
N VAL A 449 11.51 -10.13 16.45
CA VAL A 449 10.39 -9.81 15.55
C VAL A 449 10.24 -10.97 14.57
N ASN A 450 9.00 -11.38 14.31
CA ASN A 450 8.64 -12.44 13.36
C ASN A 450 8.75 -11.95 11.91
N GLU A 451 8.66 -12.87 10.94
CA GLU A 451 8.75 -12.54 9.51
C GLU A 451 7.57 -11.71 9.00
N ASP A 452 6.38 -11.88 9.60
CA ASP A 452 5.19 -11.04 9.39
C ASP A 452 5.28 -9.64 10.05
N PHE A 453 6.45 -9.32 10.62
CA PHE A 453 6.76 -8.09 11.35
C PHE A 453 6.02 -7.90 12.69
N THR A 454 5.32 -8.93 13.19
CA THR A 454 4.78 -8.92 14.56
C THR A 454 5.89 -9.17 15.59
N LEU A 455 5.66 -8.79 16.86
CA LEU A 455 6.59 -9.13 17.94
C LEU A 455 6.56 -10.62 18.25
N LYS A 456 7.74 -11.22 18.40
CA LYS A 456 7.85 -12.63 18.77
C LYS A 456 7.40 -12.81 20.23
N GLN A 457 6.58 -13.83 20.47
CA GLN A 457 6.17 -14.18 21.82
C GLN A 457 7.38 -14.69 22.61
N THR A 458 7.66 -14.05 23.75
CA THR A 458 8.52 -14.61 24.78
C THR A 458 7.74 -15.73 25.47
N GLY A 459 8.17 -16.98 25.27
CA GLY A 459 7.66 -18.11 26.04
C GLY A 459 7.84 -17.89 27.55
N PRO A 460 7.11 -18.63 28.41
CA PRO A 460 7.13 -18.40 29.85
C PRO A 460 8.57 -18.49 30.38
N LYS A 461 9.07 -17.38 30.95
CA LYS A 461 10.39 -17.31 31.61
C LYS A 461 10.40 -18.24 32.82
N LYS A 462 10.80 -19.50 32.63
CA LYS A 462 11.32 -20.32 33.72
C LYS A 462 12.62 -19.69 34.20
N ARG A 463 12.69 -19.30 35.46
CA ARG A 463 13.96 -19.22 36.19
C ARG A 463 14.57 -20.62 36.22
N ALA A 464 15.81 -20.75 35.79
CA ALA A 464 16.70 -21.83 36.19
C ALA A 464 18.14 -21.35 35.99
N ASP A 465 18.92 -21.38 37.06
CA ASP A 465 20.37 -21.37 36.99
C ASP A 465 20.89 -22.74 36.50
N GLU A 466 22.16 -22.73 36.10
CA GLU A 466 23.08 -23.88 36.04
C GLU A 466 22.90 -25.03 35.00
N MET A 467 24.08 -25.55 34.63
CA MET A 467 24.39 -26.77 33.86
C MET A 467 24.00 -26.82 32.38
N VAL A 468 24.82 -27.32 31.46
CA VAL A 468 26.28 -27.46 31.28
C VAL A 468 26.41 -27.99 29.84
N ASP A 469 27.50 -27.60 29.19
CA ASP A 469 28.11 -28.14 27.96
C ASP A 469 27.66 -29.51 27.41
N ILE A 470 27.53 -29.59 26.08
CA ILE A 470 28.23 -30.53 25.18
C ILE A 470 27.87 -30.13 23.74
N GLY A 471 28.87 -29.73 22.95
CA GLY A 471 28.67 -29.24 21.58
C GLY A 471 28.70 -30.30 20.47
N ARG A 472 28.55 -29.86 19.21
CA ARG A 472 29.20 -30.47 18.03
C ARG A 472 29.21 -29.52 16.82
N GLU A 473 30.23 -29.68 15.99
CA GLU A 473 30.50 -28.82 14.83
C GLU A 473 29.70 -29.18 13.56
N ARG A 474 29.54 -28.16 12.71
CA ARG A 474 29.59 -28.19 11.23
C ARG A 474 28.98 -29.39 10.47
N THR A 475 27.96 -29.08 9.67
CA THR A 475 27.97 -29.46 8.24
C THR A 475 27.15 -28.49 7.39
N MET A 476 27.68 -28.07 6.24
CA MET A 476 26.87 -27.50 5.15
C MET A 476 26.39 -28.64 4.24
N LYS A 477 25.07 -28.81 4.06
CA LYS A 477 24.43 -29.05 2.74
C LYS A 477 22.92 -29.31 2.82
N THR A 478 22.24 -28.84 1.77
CA THR A 478 20.92 -29.25 1.25
C THR A 478 19.68 -28.76 2.02
N ALA A 479 18.65 -28.42 1.23
CA ALA A 479 17.36 -27.90 1.65
C ALA A 479 16.37 -29.00 2.13
N MET A 480 15.13 -28.58 2.44
CA MET A 480 13.98 -29.37 2.94
C MET A 480 14.08 -29.71 4.44
N GLN A 481 13.02 -29.59 5.27
CA GLN A 481 11.60 -29.27 5.05
C GLN A 481 11.07 -28.38 6.21
N GLU A 482 10.28 -27.36 5.91
CA GLU A 482 9.31 -26.84 6.89
C GLU A 482 8.05 -27.72 6.88
N LYS A 483 7.49 -28.01 8.07
CA LYS A 483 6.18 -28.66 8.16
C LYS A 483 5.07 -27.63 7.92
N PRO A 484 4.09 -27.89 7.03
CA PRO A 484 3.07 -26.91 6.70
C PRO A 484 1.88 -26.93 7.68
N THR A 485 1.63 -25.78 8.31
CA THR A 485 0.32 -25.36 8.86
C THR A 485 0.20 -23.83 8.68
N GLU A 486 -0.95 -23.21 8.39
CA GLU A 486 -2.29 -23.71 8.04
C GLU A 486 -2.99 -22.59 7.23
N ASP A 487 -3.43 -22.93 6.00
CA ASP A 487 -4.34 -22.19 5.08
C ASP A 487 -4.09 -20.72 4.69
N LEU A 488 -4.94 -20.20 3.78
CA LEU A 488 -4.92 -18.82 3.28
C LEU A 488 -5.66 -17.88 4.24
N ASP A 489 -5.13 -16.67 4.50
CA ASP A 489 -5.88 -15.61 5.19
C ASP A 489 -6.92 -14.99 4.23
N LEU A 490 -8.04 -15.70 4.03
CA LEU A 490 -9.16 -15.25 3.21
C LEU A 490 -9.72 -13.90 3.67
N THR A 491 -9.67 -13.60 4.98
CA THR A 491 -10.12 -12.33 5.54
C THR A 491 -9.15 -11.18 5.24
N GLY A 492 -7.86 -11.47 5.08
CA GLY A 492 -6.85 -10.56 4.55
C GLY A 492 -7.07 -10.33 3.05
N ILE A 493 -7.06 -11.43 2.28
CA ILE A 493 -7.20 -11.46 0.82
C ILE A 493 -8.45 -10.69 0.36
N ARG A 494 -9.65 -11.04 0.86
CA ARG A 494 -10.92 -10.46 0.38
C ARG A 494 -11.02 -8.94 0.57
N LYS A 495 -10.24 -8.34 1.49
CA LYS A 495 -10.20 -6.86 1.65
C LYS A 495 -9.55 -6.15 0.48
N ASP A 496 -8.68 -6.83 -0.25
CA ASP A 496 -8.06 -6.28 -1.46
C ASP A 496 -9.03 -6.33 -2.66
N PHE A 497 -10.18 -7.01 -2.56
CA PHE A 497 -11.18 -7.15 -3.62
C PHE A 497 -12.56 -6.61 -3.19
N PRO A 498 -12.84 -5.29 -3.29
CA PRO A 498 -14.08 -4.71 -2.78
C PRO A 498 -15.37 -5.39 -3.29
N LEU A 499 -15.41 -5.82 -4.55
CA LEU A 499 -16.59 -6.39 -5.18
C LEU A 499 -17.07 -7.71 -4.55
N VAL A 500 -16.18 -8.53 -3.96
CA VAL A 500 -16.60 -9.79 -3.29
C VAL A 500 -17.26 -9.55 -1.92
N SER A 501 -17.50 -8.29 -1.54
CA SER A 501 -18.39 -7.95 -0.42
C SER A 501 -19.84 -7.68 -0.84
N GLU A 502 -20.11 -7.66 -2.15
CA GLU A 502 -21.42 -7.35 -2.74
C GLU A 502 -22.01 -8.53 -3.54
N VAL A 503 -21.19 -9.38 -4.16
CA VAL A 503 -21.64 -10.51 -5.01
C VAL A 503 -20.85 -11.80 -4.78
N VAL A 504 -21.45 -12.95 -5.09
CA VAL A 504 -20.74 -14.24 -5.17
C VAL A 504 -20.14 -14.40 -6.56
N TYR A 505 -18.84 -14.09 -6.70
CA TYR A 505 -18.18 -14.10 -8.02
C TYR A 505 -17.57 -15.47 -8.36
N PHE A 506 -18.32 -16.31 -9.10
CA PHE A 506 -17.91 -17.63 -9.60
C PHE A 506 -17.62 -17.61 -11.12
N ASP A 507 -17.12 -16.50 -11.65
CA ASP A 507 -16.91 -16.30 -13.09
C ASP A 507 -15.44 -16.13 -13.53
N ASN A 508 -14.54 -16.48 -12.60
CA ASN A 508 -13.08 -16.30 -12.67
C ASN A 508 -12.42 -16.82 -13.95
N ALA A 509 -12.94 -17.88 -14.56
CA ALA A 509 -12.36 -18.50 -15.75
C ALA A 509 -12.55 -17.73 -17.08
N ALA A 510 -13.17 -16.54 -17.09
CA ALA A 510 -12.90 -15.57 -18.17
C ALA A 510 -12.07 -14.38 -17.68
N THR A 511 -12.39 -13.82 -16.52
CA THR A 511 -11.60 -12.78 -15.89
C THR A 511 -11.65 -12.94 -14.38
N SER A 512 -10.53 -12.79 -13.71
CA SER A 512 -10.48 -12.57 -12.27
C SER A 512 -10.80 -11.11 -11.96
N LEU A 513 -11.16 -10.83 -10.72
CA LEU A 513 -11.13 -9.48 -10.15
C LEU A 513 -9.67 -9.06 -9.91
N SER A 514 -9.40 -7.75 -9.93
CA SER A 514 -8.06 -7.21 -9.61
C SER A 514 -7.98 -6.74 -8.16
N PRO A 515 -6.92 -7.08 -7.41
CA PRO A 515 -6.74 -6.63 -6.03
C PRO A 515 -6.24 -5.18 -6.01
N GLU A 516 -6.54 -4.46 -4.93
CA GLU A 516 -6.20 -3.06 -4.73
C GLU A 516 -4.72 -2.70 -5.02
N PRO A 517 -3.70 -3.52 -4.67
CA PRO A 517 -2.31 -3.25 -5.06
C PRO A 517 -2.08 -3.18 -6.58
N VAL A 518 -2.78 -3.99 -7.38
CA VAL A 518 -2.69 -3.96 -8.84
C VAL A 518 -3.34 -2.69 -9.37
N ILE A 519 -4.54 -2.34 -8.88
CA ILE A 519 -5.24 -1.09 -9.23
C ILE A 519 -4.38 0.13 -8.89
N GLN A 520 -3.80 0.17 -7.69
CA GLN A 520 -2.92 1.25 -7.24
C GLN A 520 -1.65 1.36 -8.09
N SER A 521 -1.12 0.27 -8.65
CA SER A 521 0.05 0.35 -9.54
C SER A 521 -0.24 1.09 -10.86
N LEU A 522 -1.43 0.89 -11.43
CA LEU A 522 -1.91 1.61 -12.62
C LEU A 522 -2.08 3.11 -12.32
N VAL A 523 -2.74 3.41 -11.19
CA VAL A 523 -2.94 4.77 -10.68
C VAL A 523 -1.61 5.43 -10.31
N GLU A 524 -0.63 4.66 -9.84
CA GLU A 524 0.72 5.14 -9.57
C GLU A 524 1.40 5.55 -10.87
N PHE A 525 1.47 4.67 -11.86
CA PHE A 525 2.07 4.95 -13.18
C PHE A 525 1.50 6.23 -13.80
N GLU A 526 0.20 6.27 -14.07
CA GLU A 526 -0.46 7.39 -14.75
C GLU A 526 -0.27 8.72 -14.01
N ARG A 527 -0.27 8.70 -12.67
CA ARG A 527 -0.18 9.92 -11.86
C ARG A 527 1.25 10.26 -11.37
N ASN A 528 2.27 9.42 -11.46
CA ASN A 528 3.65 9.70 -10.93
C ASN A 528 4.73 9.73 -12.02
N TYR A 529 4.71 8.77 -12.93
CA TYR A 529 5.84 8.53 -13.84
C TYR A 529 5.39 8.12 -15.25
N ARG A 530 4.21 8.60 -15.65
CA ARG A 530 3.68 8.41 -17.00
C ARG A 530 4.67 8.93 -18.04
N ALA A 531 5.21 7.99 -18.81
CA ALA A 531 6.10 8.21 -19.92
C ALA A 531 5.95 7.04 -20.90
N ASN A 532 6.57 7.17 -22.07
CA ASN A 532 6.84 6.00 -22.92
C ASN A 532 8.04 5.21 -22.36
N VAL A 533 8.24 3.98 -22.81
CA VAL A 533 9.42 3.17 -22.50
C VAL A 533 10.45 3.21 -23.63
N GLY A 534 11.70 2.82 -23.35
CA GLY A 534 12.79 2.75 -24.32
C GLY A 534 13.79 3.91 -24.21
N ARG A 535 14.29 4.39 -25.37
CA ARG A 535 15.53 5.21 -25.48
C ARG A 535 15.44 6.66 -24.99
N GLY A 536 14.44 7.03 -24.19
CA GLY A 536 14.36 8.37 -23.64
C GLY A 536 15.39 8.61 -22.53
N ILE A 537 15.84 9.86 -22.37
CA ILE A 537 16.87 10.22 -21.38
C ILE A 537 16.31 10.93 -20.12
N HIS A 538 15.02 11.30 -20.12
CA HIS A 538 14.42 12.03 -19.00
C HIS A 538 13.97 11.08 -17.88
N ARG A 539 14.08 11.50 -16.62
CA ARG A 539 13.81 10.66 -15.42
C ARG A 539 12.54 9.79 -15.50
N LEU A 540 11.42 10.29 -16.04
CA LEU A 540 10.17 9.51 -16.05
C LEU A 540 10.22 8.31 -17.00
N THR A 541 10.84 8.43 -18.19
CA THR A 541 10.98 7.29 -19.12
C THR A 541 11.95 6.25 -18.58
N GLN A 542 12.97 6.66 -17.81
CA GLN A 542 13.88 5.73 -17.13
C GLN A 542 13.14 4.91 -16.06
N ILE A 543 12.31 5.57 -15.23
CA ILE A 543 11.49 4.89 -14.21
C ILE A 543 10.47 3.95 -14.88
N ALA A 544 9.78 4.41 -15.92
CA ALA A 544 8.80 3.60 -16.65
C ALA A 544 9.46 2.39 -17.31
N SER A 545 10.58 2.58 -18.01
CA SER A 545 11.31 1.51 -18.69
C SER A 545 11.83 0.47 -17.71
N GLN A 546 12.42 0.90 -16.58
CA GLN A 546 12.91 -0.02 -15.56
C GLN A 546 11.76 -0.84 -14.94
N ARG A 547 10.64 -0.21 -14.57
CA ARG A 547 9.50 -0.93 -13.98
C ARG A 547 8.82 -1.87 -14.98
N TYR A 548 8.73 -1.49 -16.24
CA TYR A 548 8.18 -2.33 -17.31
C TYR A 548 9.09 -3.52 -17.61
N TRP A 549 10.41 -3.31 -17.61
CA TRP A 549 11.40 -4.39 -17.75
C TRP A 549 11.38 -5.36 -16.56
N HIS A 550 11.40 -4.88 -15.32
CA HIS A 550 11.26 -5.73 -14.13
C HIS A 550 9.95 -6.55 -14.14
N ALA A 551 8.87 -6.05 -14.77
CA ALA A 551 7.64 -6.81 -14.88
C ALA A 551 7.80 -8.04 -15.81
N HIS A 552 8.59 -7.93 -16.88
CA HIS A 552 8.93 -9.08 -17.72
C HIS A 552 9.73 -10.13 -16.97
N GLU A 553 10.73 -9.69 -16.19
CA GLU A 553 11.55 -10.59 -15.36
C GLU A 553 10.69 -11.35 -14.34
N LYS A 554 9.82 -10.65 -13.61
CA LYS A 554 8.88 -11.25 -12.65
C LYS A 554 7.95 -12.27 -13.31
N VAL A 555 7.39 -11.92 -14.47
CA VAL A 555 6.51 -12.82 -15.22
C VAL A 555 7.26 -14.06 -15.71
N ALA A 556 8.52 -13.92 -16.12
CA ALA A 556 9.39 -15.04 -16.49
C ALA A 556 9.69 -15.95 -15.29
N GLU A 557 10.11 -15.37 -14.16
CA GLU A 557 10.41 -16.09 -12.92
C GLU A 557 9.19 -16.83 -12.38
N PHE A 558 8.00 -16.21 -12.43
CA PHE A 558 6.74 -16.78 -11.93
C PHE A 558 6.33 -18.09 -12.62
N ILE A 559 6.68 -18.24 -13.90
CA ILE A 559 6.39 -19.44 -14.70
C ILE A 559 7.60 -20.40 -14.77
N GLY A 560 8.64 -20.17 -13.96
CA GLY A 560 9.85 -21.00 -13.89
C GLY A 560 10.83 -20.83 -15.08
N ALA A 561 10.63 -19.82 -15.94
CA ALA A 561 11.43 -19.65 -17.15
C ALA A 561 12.91 -19.38 -16.83
N LYS A 562 13.81 -20.03 -17.58
CA LYS A 562 15.26 -19.86 -17.49
C LYS A 562 15.82 -19.57 -18.87
N GLY A 563 15.99 -18.29 -19.17
CA GLY A 563 16.30 -17.80 -20.53
C GLY A 563 15.05 -17.67 -21.40
N GLY A 564 15.26 -17.66 -22.72
CA GLY A 564 14.22 -17.34 -23.69
C GLY A 564 13.83 -15.86 -23.70
N VAL A 565 12.70 -15.56 -24.35
CA VAL A 565 12.15 -14.20 -24.48
C VAL A 565 10.70 -14.19 -23.98
N THR A 566 10.45 -13.44 -22.91
CA THR A 566 9.10 -13.09 -22.44
C THR A 566 8.65 -11.83 -23.17
N VAL A 567 7.50 -11.86 -23.84
CA VAL A 567 6.90 -10.75 -24.59
C VAL A 567 5.53 -10.43 -24.00
N PHE A 568 5.23 -9.16 -23.75
CA PHE A 568 3.88 -8.73 -23.39
C PHE A 568 3.02 -8.47 -24.63
N THR A 569 1.80 -9.01 -24.56
CA THR A 569 0.75 -8.89 -25.59
C THR A 569 -0.53 -8.36 -24.93
N LYS A 570 -1.62 -8.21 -25.70
CA LYS A 570 -2.94 -7.84 -25.20
C LYS A 570 -3.66 -9.01 -24.50
N SER A 571 -3.34 -10.25 -24.87
CA SER A 571 -3.97 -11.50 -24.36
C SER A 571 -3.26 -12.75 -24.93
N SER A 572 -3.49 -13.92 -24.35
CA SER A 572 -3.05 -15.21 -24.94
C SER A 572 -3.52 -15.40 -26.38
N THR A 573 -4.69 -14.88 -26.76
CA THR A 573 -5.15 -14.86 -28.15
C THR A 573 -4.18 -14.16 -29.09
N GLU A 574 -3.60 -13.03 -28.68
CA GLU A 574 -2.60 -12.33 -29.50
C GLU A 574 -1.28 -13.08 -29.51
N SER A 575 -0.82 -13.59 -28.35
CA SER A 575 0.36 -14.46 -28.24
C SER A 575 0.32 -15.65 -29.21
N ILE A 576 -0.81 -16.34 -29.29
CA ILE A 576 -0.99 -17.51 -30.17
C ILE A 576 -1.09 -17.06 -31.65
N ASN A 577 -1.71 -15.92 -31.94
CA ASN A 577 -1.72 -15.38 -33.31
C ASN A 577 -0.32 -14.92 -33.77
N MET A 578 0.50 -14.35 -32.89
CA MET A 578 1.90 -14.02 -33.18
C MET A 578 2.70 -15.28 -33.54
N MET A 579 2.54 -16.36 -32.77
CA MET A 579 3.13 -17.67 -33.09
C MET A 579 2.64 -18.22 -34.42
N ALA A 580 1.33 -18.29 -34.64
CA ALA A 580 0.75 -18.81 -35.88
C ALA A 580 1.20 -18.03 -37.12
N GLN A 581 1.27 -16.70 -37.04
CA GLN A 581 1.56 -15.87 -38.21
C GLN A 581 3.06 -15.65 -38.46
N GLY A 582 3.87 -15.55 -37.40
CA GLY A 582 5.31 -15.26 -37.47
C GLY A 582 6.21 -16.48 -37.60
N PHE A 583 5.70 -17.69 -37.35
CA PHE A 583 6.47 -18.92 -37.53
C PHE A 583 6.64 -19.31 -39.02
N ALA A 584 7.80 -19.88 -39.36
CA ALA A 584 8.19 -20.18 -40.73
C ALA A 584 7.59 -21.52 -41.25
N TRP A 585 6.31 -21.49 -41.61
CA TRP A 585 5.57 -22.64 -42.17
C TRP A 585 5.94 -22.99 -43.61
N LYS A 586 5.77 -24.27 -43.96
CA LYS A 586 5.83 -24.81 -45.32
C LYS A 586 4.54 -25.57 -45.65
N SER A 587 4.20 -25.62 -46.94
CA SER A 587 3.10 -26.46 -47.42
C SER A 587 3.39 -27.93 -47.12
N GLY A 588 2.45 -28.60 -46.46
CA GLY A 588 2.59 -29.99 -45.99
C GLY A 588 2.96 -30.13 -44.50
N ASP A 589 3.33 -29.04 -43.82
CA ASP A 589 3.46 -29.01 -42.36
C ASP A 589 2.10 -29.27 -41.70
N ARG A 590 2.11 -29.78 -40.47
CA ARG A 590 0.90 -30.07 -39.68
C ARG A 590 0.97 -29.44 -38.30
N VAL A 591 -0.18 -28.97 -37.80
CA VAL A 591 -0.38 -28.59 -36.40
C VAL A 591 -1.28 -29.64 -35.75
N LEU A 592 -0.81 -30.30 -34.70
CA LEU A 592 -1.65 -31.17 -33.89
C LEU A 592 -2.16 -30.40 -32.68
N THR A 593 -3.47 -30.49 -32.43
CA THR A 593 -4.17 -29.82 -31.33
C THR A 593 -5.20 -30.76 -30.71
N THR A 594 -6.09 -30.28 -29.83
CA THR A 594 -7.11 -31.12 -29.18
C THR A 594 -8.53 -30.59 -29.32
N VAL A 595 -9.52 -31.43 -29.01
CA VAL A 595 -10.91 -30.98 -28.87
C VAL A 595 -11.13 -30.05 -27.67
N LEU A 596 -10.21 -30.01 -26.69
CA LEU A 596 -10.31 -29.17 -25.49
C LEU A 596 -10.03 -27.68 -25.75
N GLU A 597 -9.54 -27.33 -26.94
CA GLU A 597 -9.02 -25.99 -27.18
C GLU A 597 -10.10 -24.91 -27.18
N HIS A 598 -9.81 -23.86 -26.40
CA HIS A 598 -10.47 -22.58 -26.57
C HIS A 598 -10.21 -22.03 -27.98
N HIS A 599 -11.18 -21.34 -28.59
CA HIS A 599 -11.10 -20.83 -29.97
C HIS A 599 -9.82 -20.02 -30.29
N ALA A 600 -9.23 -19.37 -29.27
CA ALA A 600 -7.95 -18.67 -29.38
C ALA A 600 -6.76 -19.57 -29.73
N ASN A 601 -6.77 -20.83 -29.29
CA ASN A 601 -5.76 -21.86 -29.59
C ASN A 601 -6.21 -22.81 -30.72
N LEU A 602 -7.12 -22.36 -31.59
CA LEU A 602 -7.72 -23.17 -32.64
C LEU A 602 -7.83 -22.44 -33.98
N LEU A 603 -8.51 -21.29 -33.98
CA LEU A 603 -8.75 -20.48 -35.18
C LEU A 603 -7.46 -19.98 -35.87
N PRO A 604 -6.37 -19.62 -35.15
CA PRO A 604 -5.12 -19.21 -35.78
C PRO A 604 -4.48 -20.31 -36.63
N TRP A 605 -4.61 -21.58 -36.22
CA TRP A 605 -4.11 -22.74 -36.95
C TRP A 605 -4.94 -23.02 -38.19
N TYR A 606 -6.27 -22.94 -38.09
CA TYR A 606 -7.16 -23.08 -39.25
C TYR A 606 -6.87 -22.06 -40.36
N ARG A 607 -6.46 -20.83 -40.00
CA ARG A 607 -6.05 -19.79 -40.96
C ARG A 607 -4.78 -20.15 -41.75
N LEU A 608 -4.00 -21.14 -41.31
CA LEU A 608 -2.80 -21.60 -42.02
C LEU A 608 -3.10 -22.62 -43.13
N LYS A 609 -4.35 -23.08 -43.27
CA LYS A 609 -4.78 -23.93 -44.38
C LYS A 609 -4.50 -23.28 -45.75
N ASP A 610 -4.67 -21.96 -45.85
CA ASP A 610 -4.34 -21.18 -47.06
C ASP A 610 -2.84 -21.19 -47.42
N ARG A 611 -1.98 -21.57 -46.46
CA ARG A 611 -0.52 -21.77 -46.63
C ARG A 611 -0.13 -23.24 -46.82
N GLY A 612 -1.13 -24.13 -46.96
CA GLY A 612 -0.92 -25.58 -47.10
C GLY A 612 -0.61 -26.31 -45.79
N VAL A 613 -0.91 -25.71 -44.63
CA VAL A 613 -0.72 -26.33 -43.31
C VAL A 613 -1.98 -27.10 -42.90
N ALA A 614 -1.84 -28.36 -42.49
CA ALA A 614 -2.95 -29.15 -41.96
C ALA A 614 -3.15 -28.93 -40.45
N VAL A 615 -4.37 -29.17 -39.96
CA VAL A 615 -4.69 -29.15 -38.52
C VAL A 615 -5.32 -30.49 -38.15
N ASP A 616 -4.71 -31.19 -37.20
CA ASP A 616 -5.11 -32.50 -36.68
C ASP A 616 -5.58 -32.39 -35.23
N PHE A 617 -6.38 -33.35 -34.78
CA PHE A 617 -7.00 -33.36 -33.46
C PHE A 617 -6.75 -34.66 -32.72
N ALA A 618 -6.29 -34.56 -31.47
CA ALA A 618 -6.46 -35.59 -30.46
C ALA A 618 -7.80 -35.37 -29.71
N ASP A 619 -8.49 -36.47 -29.44
CA ASP A 619 -9.76 -36.46 -28.70
C ASP A 619 -9.54 -36.66 -27.19
N ILE A 620 -10.62 -36.59 -26.42
CA ILE A 620 -10.67 -36.94 -25.00
C ILE A 620 -11.35 -38.30 -24.78
N ARG A 621 -11.05 -38.88 -23.61
CA ARG A 621 -11.76 -40.03 -23.08
C ARG A 621 -13.15 -39.63 -22.59
N ASP A 622 -14.05 -40.60 -22.50
CA ASP A 622 -15.42 -40.39 -22.01
C ASP A 622 -15.50 -40.07 -20.49
N ASP A 623 -14.39 -40.24 -19.75
CA ASP A 623 -14.22 -39.76 -18.36
C ASP A 623 -13.74 -38.29 -18.28
N TYR A 624 -13.78 -37.57 -19.40
CA TYR A 624 -13.32 -36.19 -19.61
C TYR A 624 -11.80 -35.98 -19.46
N THR A 625 -11.01 -37.05 -19.36
CA THR A 625 -9.54 -36.94 -19.32
C THR A 625 -8.90 -36.94 -20.71
N PHE A 626 -7.67 -36.41 -20.79
CA PHE A 626 -6.89 -36.36 -22.03
C PHE A 626 -6.53 -37.77 -22.52
N ASP A 627 -6.83 -38.10 -23.79
CA ASP A 627 -6.42 -39.38 -24.37
C ASP A 627 -5.00 -39.32 -24.94
N LEU A 628 -4.02 -39.63 -24.09
CA LEU A 628 -2.61 -39.68 -24.48
C LEU A 628 -2.34 -40.70 -25.59
N ALA A 629 -3.09 -41.80 -25.68
CA ALA A 629 -2.91 -42.80 -26.73
C ALA A 629 -3.46 -42.33 -28.08
N ALA A 630 -4.60 -41.62 -28.08
CA ALA A 630 -5.10 -40.95 -29.28
C ALA A 630 -4.16 -39.83 -29.75
N PHE A 631 -3.53 -39.11 -28.81
CA PHE A 631 -2.50 -38.11 -29.11
C PHE A 631 -1.23 -38.73 -29.72
N GLU A 632 -0.70 -39.80 -29.13
CA GLU A 632 0.45 -40.57 -29.67
C GLU A 632 0.15 -41.14 -31.07
N ALA A 633 -1.09 -41.57 -31.34
CA ALA A 633 -1.49 -42.05 -32.67
C ALA A 633 -1.68 -40.93 -33.71
N ALA A 634 -1.89 -39.68 -33.27
CA ALA A 634 -2.15 -38.53 -34.15
C ALA A 634 -0.89 -37.73 -34.52
N ILE A 635 0.18 -37.81 -33.72
CA ILE A 635 1.45 -37.15 -34.03
C ILE A 635 2.23 -37.90 -35.12
N THR A 636 2.96 -37.16 -35.96
CA THR A 636 3.77 -37.72 -37.05
C THR A 636 5.04 -36.87 -37.22
N ASP A 637 6.03 -37.38 -37.96
CA ASP A 637 7.24 -36.61 -38.31
C ASP A 637 6.97 -35.39 -39.24
N ARG A 638 5.72 -35.19 -39.66
CA ARG A 638 5.24 -33.97 -40.36
C ARG A 638 4.57 -32.96 -39.42
N THR A 639 4.32 -33.34 -38.16
CA THR A 639 3.81 -32.44 -37.14
C THR A 639 4.91 -31.47 -36.76
N ARG A 640 4.73 -30.20 -37.16
CA ARG A 640 5.73 -29.15 -37.00
C ARG A 640 5.56 -28.42 -35.66
N LEU A 641 4.32 -28.33 -35.20
CA LEU A 641 3.93 -27.72 -33.93
C LEU A 641 2.82 -28.57 -33.31
N VAL A 642 2.91 -28.78 -32.00
CA VAL A 642 1.78 -29.19 -31.17
C VAL A 642 1.30 -27.97 -30.39
N ALA A 643 0.00 -27.72 -30.39
CA ALA A 643 -0.63 -26.60 -29.71
C ALA A 643 -1.77 -27.12 -28.82
N ILE A 644 -1.57 -27.15 -27.51
CA ILE A 644 -2.56 -27.69 -26.55
C ILE A 644 -2.80 -26.74 -25.39
N THR A 645 -3.95 -26.84 -24.74
CA THR A 645 -4.18 -26.20 -23.44
C THR A 645 -3.53 -26.99 -22.31
N HIS A 646 -2.98 -26.30 -21.30
CA HIS A 646 -2.57 -26.93 -20.04
C HIS A 646 -3.80 -27.30 -19.19
N THR A 647 -4.85 -26.46 -19.21
CA THR A 647 -6.08 -26.70 -18.45
C THR A 647 -7.32 -26.24 -19.20
N SER A 648 -8.28 -27.15 -19.37
CA SER A 648 -9.53 -26.87 -20.09
C SER A 648 -10.35 -25.76 -19.41
N ASN A 649 -10.78 -24.77 -20.19
CA ASN A 649 -11.67 -23.71 -19.71
C ASN A 649 -13.15 -24.16 -19.57
N VAL A 650 -13.46 -25.42 -19.86
CA VAL A 650 -14.81 -26.00 -19.74
C VAL A 650 -14.82 -27.10 -18.67
N LEU A 651 -13.97 -28.11 -18.83
CA LEU A 651 -13.95 -29.31 -17.97
C LEU A 651 -13.05 -29.16 -16.73
N GLY A 652 -12.22 -28.11 -16.70
CA GLY A 652 -11.19 -27.92 -15.67
C GLY A 652 -10.03 -28.92 -15.73
N VAL A 653 -10.07 -29.93 -16.60
CA VAL A 653 -9.04 -30.98 -16.72
C VAL A 653 -7.64 -30.40 -16.97
N ILE A 654 -6.66 -30.90 -16.22
CA ILE A 654 -5.23 -30.65 -16.42
C ILE A 654 -4.69 -31.68 -17.43
N THR A 655 -4.03 -31.22 -18.49
CA THR A 655 -3.44 -32.09 -19.52
C THR A 655 -2.04 -32.57 -19.10
N PRO A 656 -1.60 -33.77 -19.56
CA PRO A 656 -0.28 -34.33 -19.25
C PRO A 656 0.81 -33.66 -20.12
N VAL A 657 1.07 -32.37 -19.87
CA VAL A 657 1.95 -31.54 -20.70
C VAL A 657 3.39 -32.09 -20.74
N GLN A 658 3.88 -32.68 -19.65
CA GLN A 658 5.26 -33.20 -19.60
C GLN A 658 5.43 -34.45 -20.50
N GLU A 659 4.45 -35.35 -20.50
CA GLU A 659 4.39 -36.52 -21.36
C GLU A 659 4.21 -36.10 -22.83
N VAL A 660 3.30 -35.15 -23.09
CA VAL A 660 3.11 -34.55 -24.42
C VAL A 660 4.41 -33.92 -24.93
N ALA A 661 5.13 -33.14 -24.12
CA ALA A 661 6.38 -32.50 -24.51
C ALA A 661 7.43 -33.51 -24.96
N LYS A 662 7.57 -34.62 -24.21
CA LYS A 662 8.46 -35.72 -24.60
C LYS A 662 8.08 -36.28 -25.97
N ILE A 663 6.81 -36.61 -26.18
CA ILE A 663 6.30 -37.15 -27.46
C ILE A 663 6.54 -36.15 -28.61
N CYS A 664 6.35 -34.85 -28.37
CA CYS A 664 6.65 -33.80 -29.35
C CYS A 664 8.13 -33.83 -29.76
N HIS A 665 9.04 -33.85 -28.77
CA HIS A 665 10.48 -33.79 -29.01
C HIS A 665 11.01 -35.08 -29.64
N ASP A 666 10.44 -36.25 -29.31
CA ASP A 666 10.76 -37.54 -29.94
C ASP A 666 10.42 -37.53 -31.45
N HIS A 667 9.38 -36.78 -31.87
CA HIS A 667 9.03 -36.53 -33.30
C HIS A 667 9.64 -35.25 -33.90
N GLY A 668 10.46 -34.49 -33.15
CA GLY A 668 11.04 -33.22 -33.60
C GLY A 668 10.03 -32.07 -33.76
N ALA A 669 8.83 -32.20 -33.20
CA ALA A 669 7.82 -31.15 -33.14
C ALA A 669 8.09 -30.19 -31.97
N LEU A 670 7.74 -28.91 -32.13
CA LEU A 670 7.78 -27.93 -31.04
C LEU A 670 6.45 -27.92 -30.27
N LEU A 671 6.50 -27.61 -28.97
CA LEU A 671 5.29 -27.53 -28.13
C LEU A 671 4.93 -26.10 -27.73
N LEU A 672 3.73 -25.65 -28.14
CA LEU A 672 3.04 -24.48 -27.60
C LEU A 672 1.96 -24.90 -26.60
N VAL A 673 1.94 -24.24 -25.45
CA VAL A 673 0.93 -24.48 -24.41
C VAL A 673 0.12 -23.22 -24.10
N ASP A 674 -1.21 -23.28 -24.25
CA ASP A 674 -2.13 -22.27 -23.69
C ASP A 674 -2.32 -22.53 -22.20
N MET A 675 -1.72 -21.67 -21.39
CA MET A 675 -1.68 -21.72 -19.94
C MET A 675 -2.64 -20.72 -19.28
N ALA A 676 -3.56 -20.13 -20.05
CA ALA A 676 -4.47 -19.09 -19.57
C ALA A 676 -5.39 -19.51 -18.41
N GLN A 677 -5.55 -20.81 -18.14
CA GLN A 677 -6.31 -21.35 -17.00
C GLN A 677 -5.43 -22.13 -15.99
N SER A 678 -4.11 -22.22 -16.18
CA SER A 678 -3.22 -22.94 -15.25
C SER A 678 -2.41 -21.97 -14.40
N VAL A 679 -1.80 -20.97 -15.05
CA VAL A 679 -0.99 -19.91 -14.39
C VAL A 679 -1.75 -19.15 -13.29
N PRO A 680 -3.07 -18.90 -13.37
CA PRO A 680 -3.81 -18.26 -12.27
C PRO A 680 -4.08 -19.17 -11.05
N HIS A 681 -4.07 -20.50 -11.23
CA HIS A 681 -4.74 -21.46 -10.34
C HIS A 681 -3.80 -22.49 -9.70
N MET A 682 -2.62 -22.72 -10.28
CA MET A 682 -1.63 -23.69 -9.80
C MET A 682 -0.20 -23.22 -10.10
N PRO A 683 0.82 -23.71 -9.36
CA PRO A 683 2.21 -23.46 -9.75
C PRO A 683 2.50 -24.09 -11.11
N VAL A 684 3.31 -23.39 -11.90
CA VAL A 684 3.72 -23.78 -13.25
C VAL A 684 5.23 -23.57 -13.36
N ASP A 685 5.97 -24.61 -13.75
CA ASP A 685 7.37 -24.52 -14.18
C ASP A 685 7.42 -25.02 -15.64
N ILE A 686 7.46 -24.08 -16.58
CA ILE A 686 7.44 -24.39 -18.02
C ILE A 686 8.69 -25.16 -18.48
N MET A 687 9.80 -25.04 -17.75
CA MET A 687 11.04 -25.73 -18.04
C MET A 687 10.95 -27.20 -17.61
N ALA A 688 10.35 -27.46 -16.44
CA ALA A 688 10.06 -28.82 -15.96
C ALA A 688 9.00 -29.53 -16.83
N LEU A 689 8.02 -28.77 -17.34
CA LEU A 689 7.00 -29.24 -18.29
C LEU A 689 7.53 -29.43 -19.72
N GLY A 690 8.75 -29.00 -20.04
CA GLY A 690 9.35 -29.17 -21.37
C GLY A 690 8.75 -28.28 -22.47
N CYS A 691 8.14 -27.15 -22.13
CA CYS A 691 7.49 -26.27 -23.11
C CYS A 691 8.54 -25.56 -24.00
N ASP A 692 8.21 -25.35 -25.28
CA ASP A 692 8.99 -24.46 -26.17
C ASP A 692 8.35 -23.07 -26.25
N PHE A 693 7.01 -22.99 -26.16
CA PHE A 693 6.25 -21.75 -26.09
C PHE A 693 5.14 -21.84 -25.02
N ALA A 694 4.90 -20.73 -24.31
CA ALA A 694 3.80 -20.62 -23.35
C ALA A 694 3.02 -19.32 -23.57
N ALA A 695 1.69 -19.41 -23.60
CA ALA A 695 0.80 -18.27 -23.77
C ALA A 695 -0.22 -18.18 -22.63
N PHE A 696 -0.41 -17.00 -22.04
CA PHE A 696 -1.45 -16.78 -21.02
C PHE A 696 -1.93 -15.33 -20.99
N SER A 697 -3.02 -15.08 -20.25
CA SER A 697 -3.71 -13.78 -20.18
C SER A 697 -3.67 -13.22 -18.76
N GLY A 698 -3.20 -11.97 -18.60
CA GLY A 698 -3.03 -11.34 -17.29
C GLY A 698 -4.33 -11.13 -16.53
N HIS A 699 -5.43 -10.82 -17.25
CA HIS A 699 -6.76 -10.58 -16.67
C HIS A 699 -7.41 -11.80 -15.99
N LYS A 700 -6.85 -13.00 -16.16
CA LYS A 700 -7.27 -14.20 -15.41
C LYS A 700 -6.44 -14.43 -14.14
N MET A 701 -5.23 -13.86 -14.08
CA MET A 701 -4.29 -13.98 -12.96
C MET A 701 -4.17 -12.67 -12.17
N LEU A 702 -5.31 -12.09 -11.80
CA LEU A 702 -5.46 -10.83 -11.04
C LEU A 702 -4.99 -9.55 -11.76
N GLY A 703 -4.34 -9.68 -12.91
CA GLY A 703 -3.73 -8.59 -13.66
C GLY A 703 -4.73 -7.72 -14.43
N PRO A 704 -4.26 -6.61 -15.03
CA PRO A 704 -5.11 -5.70 -15.79
C PRO A 704 -5.63 -6.31 -17.11
N THR A 705 -6.77 -5.81 -17.60
CA THR A 705 -7.24 -6.11 -18.96
C THR A 705 -6.29 -5.53 -20.02
N GLY A 706 -6.30 -6.12 -21.21
CA GLY A 706 -5.34 -5.77 -22.27
C GLY A 706 -3.90 -6.15 -21.93
N THR A 707 -3.71 -7.19 -21.11
CA THR A 707 -2.40 -7.79 -20.82
C THR A 707 -2.45 -9.30 -21.09
N GLY A 708 -1.39 -9.80 -21.70
CA GLY A 708 -1.12 -11.19 -22.00
C GLY A 708 0.38 -11.40 -22.17
N VAL A 709 0.78 -12.65 -22.27
CA VAL A 709 2.19 -13.04 -22.31
C VAL A 709 2.38 -14.08 -23.40
N LEU A 710 3.47 -13.94 -24.15
CA LEU A 710 4.08 -14.99 -24.94
C LEU A 710 5.49 -15.21 -24.40
N TRP A 711 5.79 -16.37 -23.84
CA TRP A 711 7.17 -16.78 -23.62
C TRP A 711 7.60 -17.73 -24.73
N MET A 712 8.82 -17.52 -25.22
CA MET A 712 9.46 -18.36 -26.23
C MET A 712 10.82 -18.80 -25.71
N LYS A 713 11.06 -20.11 -25.64
CA LYS A 713 12.36 -20.71 -25.31
C LYS A 713 13.44 -20.26 -26.28
N GLU A 714 13.12 -20.36 -27.57
CA GLU A 714 13.93 -19.86 -28.69
C GLU A 714 13.09 -18.87 -29.51
N PRO A 715 13.61 -17.67 -29.86
CA PRO A 715 12.88 -16.63 -30.58
C PRO A 715 12.77 -16.93 -32.09
N VAL A 716 12.08 -18.02 -32.45
CA VAL A 716 12.01 -18.58 -33.81
C VAL A 716 10.92 -17.97 -34.71
N ILE A 717 10.25 -16.91 -34.26
CA ILE A 717 9.23 -16.21 -35.06
C ILE A 717 9.75 -14.84 -35.51
N GLU A 718 9.28 -14.41 -36.69
CA GLU A 718 9.37 -13.00 -37.08
C GLU A 718 8.24 -12.19 -36.43
N PRO A 719 8.49 -10.91 -36.06
CA PRO A 719 7.50 -10.08 -35.39
C PRO A 719 6.32 -9.76 -36.32
N LEU A 720 5.12 -10.08 -35.87
CA LEU A 720 3.86 -9.88 -36.61
C LEU A 720 3.58 -8.40 -36.94
N LEU A 721 3.98 -7.50 -36.05
CA LEU A 721 3.77 -6.06 -36.19
C LEU A 721 5.13 -5.37 -36.35
N LEU A 722 5.26 -4.50 -37.35
CA LEU A 722 6.45 -3.69 -37.61
C LEU A 722 6.15 -2.21 -37.36
N GLY A 723 7.05 -1.50 -36.69
CA GLY A 723 6.85 -0.08 -36.38
C GLY A 723 7.93 0.52 -35.47
N GLY A 724 7.60 1.62 -34.80
CA GLY A 724 8.47 2.20 -33.77
C GLY A 724 8.62 1.27 -32.57
N GLY A 725 9.73 1.40 -31.83
CA GLY A 725 10.04 0.55 -30.66
C GLY A 725 10.95 -0.64 -30.98
N ILE A 726 10.65 -1.37 -32.06
CA ILE A 726 11.33 -2.65 -32.38
C ILE A 726 12.61 -2.52 -33.22
N VAL A 727 12.91 -1.33 -33.73
CA VAL A 727 14.01 -1.11 -34.69
C VAL A 727 15.26 -0.61 -33.97
N GLU A 728 16.42 -1.19 -34.29
CA GLU A 728 17.71 -0.66 -33.88
C GLU A 728 18.05 0.56 -34.75
N SER A 729 18.00 0.38 -36.07
CA SER A 729 18.22 1.41 -37.10
C SER A 729 17.20 1.31 -38.24
N VAL A 730 16.92 2.43 -38.92
CA VAL A 730 16.07 2.49 -40.11
C VAL A 730 16.73 3.40 -41.15
N THR A 731 16.78 2.95 -42.40
CA THR A 731 17.38 3.65 -43.54
C THR A 731 16.42 3.61 -44.74
N ARG A 732 16.77 4.28 -45.84
CA ARG A 732 15.99 4.20 -47.09
C ARG A 732 16.00 2.81 -47.74
N SER A 733 16.98 1.97 -47.42
CA SER A 733 17.21 0.65 -48.02
C SER A 733 16.80 -0.53 -47.13
N GLY A 734 16.34 -0.28 -45.90
CA GLY A 734 15.96 -1.32 -44.95
C GLY A 734 16.09 -0.90 -43.49
N TYR A 735 15.87 -1.84 -42.58
CA TYR A 735 15.92 -1.65 -41.12
C TYR A 735 16.67 -2.80 -40.45
N THR A 736 17.19 -2.57 -39.25
CA THR A 736 17.64 -3.61 -38.31
C THR A 736 16.72 -3.64 -37.10
N LEU A 737 16.45 -4.83 -36.56
CA LEU A 737 15.62 -5.00 -35.35
C LEU A 737 16.49 -4.94 -34.09
N VAL A 738 15.90 -4.53 -32.97
CA VAL A 738 16.50 -4.72 -31.64
C VAL A 738 16.42 -6.18 -31.19
N GLU A 739 17.17 -6.53 -30.16
CA GLU A 739 17.09 -7.82 -29.48
C GLU A 739 16.07 -7.82 -28.33
N GLY A 740 15.86 -9.00 -27.72
CA GLY A 740 15.00 -9.16 -26.55
C GLY A 740 13.50 -9.03 -26.84
N TYR A 741 12.72 -8.76 -25.79
CA TYR A 741 11.26 -8.62 -25.88
C TYR A 741 10.85 -7.43 -26.77
N GLN A 742 11.69 -6.39 -26.82
CA GLN A 742 11.46 -5.21 -27.63
C GLN A 742 11.41 -5.51 -29.14
N ARG A 743 11.98 -6.63 -29.61
CA ARG A 743 11.82 -7.08 -31.02
C ARG A 743 10.35 -7.33 -31.39
N TYR A 744 9.53 -7.71 -30.42
CA TYR A 744 8.18 -8.23 -30.61
C TYR A 744 7.07 -7.26 -30.17
N GLU A 745 7.41 -6.18 -29.46
CA GLU A 745 6.47 -5.18 -28.95
C GLU A 745 6.47 -3.91 -29.79
N ALA A 746 5.76 -3.93 -30.92
CA ALA A 746 5.67 -2.78 -31.81
C ALA A 746 4.74 -1.67 -31.30
N GLY A 747 5.23 -0.44 -31.38
CA GLY A 747 4.52 0.76 -30.95
C GLY A 747 4.66 1.04 -29.45
N THR A 748 3.79 1.91 -28.95
CA THR A 748 3.68 2.17 -27.51
C THR A 748 2.79 1.11 -26.88
N GLY A 749 3.40 0.12 -26.21
CA GLY A 749 2.67 -0.96 -25.54
C GLY A 749 1.80 -0.51 -24.35
N ASN A 750 1.08 -1.47 -23.75
CA ASN A 750 0.29 -1.25 -22.54
C ASN A 750 1.20 -1.18 -21.29
N ILE A 751 1.99 -0.11 -21.18
CA ILE A 751 3.03 0.06 -20.15
C ILE A 751 2.43 -0.02 -18.73
N ALA A 752 1.28 0.63 -18.52
CA ALA A 752 0.54 0.57 -17.27
C ALA A 752 0.16 -0.89 -16.95
N GLY A 753 -0.48 -1.56 -17.91
CA GLY A 753 -0.93 -2.93 -17.81
C GLY A 753 0.21 -3.90 -17.48
N GLY A 754 1.32 -3.84 -18.21
CA GLY A 754 2.49 -4.69 -17.98
C GLY A 754 3.09 -4.50 -16.58
N ILE A 755 3.21 -3.25 -16.10
CA ILE A 755 3.64 -2.97 -14.72
C ILE A 755 2.65 -3.56 -13.71
N GLY A 756 1.34 -3.42 -13.94
CA GLY A 756 0.30 -4.00 -13.10
C GLY A 756 0.26 -5.53 -13.10
N LEU A 757 0.60 -6.17 -14.23
CA LEU A 757 0.78 -7.62 -14.34
C LEU A 757 1.96 -8.09 -13.48
N GLY A 758 3.07 -7.35 -13.49
CA GLY A 758 4.20 -7.62 -12.58
C GLY A 758 3.84 -7.49 -11.09
N VAL A 759 2.89 -6.62 -10.73
CA VAL A 759 2.37 -6.50 -9.36
C VAL A 759 1.36 -7.61 -9.02
N ALA A 760 0.60 -8.10 -10.01
CA ALA A 760 -0.27 -9.26 -9.85
C ALA A 760 0.55 -10.54 -9.59
N VAL A 761 1.69 -10.69 -10.28
CA VAL A 761 2.69 -11.73 -9.99
C VAL A 761 3.22 -11.63 -8.57
N ASP A 762 3.68 -10.45 -8.10
CA ASP A 762 4.13 -10.28 -6.71
C ASP A 762 3.06 -10.71 -5.69
N TYR A 763 1.79 -10.41 -5.99
CA TYR A 763 0.64 -10.75 -5.16
C TYR A 763 0.46 -12.28 -5.07
N LEU A 764 0.48 -12.98 -6.21
CA LEU A 764 0.34 -14.43 -6.30
C LEU A 764 1.53 -15.17 -5.67
N ILE A 765 2.77 -14.71 -5.90
CA ILE A 765 3.98 -15.26 -5.25
C ILE A 765 3.86 -15.17 -3.73
N ARG A 766 3.44 -14.01 -3.20
CA ARG A 766 3.23 -13.80 -1.76
C ARG A 766 2.15 -14.72 -1.19
N LEU A 767 1.06 -14.95 -1.94
CA LEU A 767 0.02 -15.91 -1.53
C LEU A 767 0.50 -17.37 -1.61
N GLY A 768 1.42 -17.68 -2.51
CA GLY A 768 2.01 -19.01 -2.70
C GLY A 768 1.06 -19.94 -3.45
N MET A 769 1.40 -20.28 -4.70
CA MET A 769 0.47 -20.96 -5.60
C MET A 769 0.01 -22.35 -5.14
N GLU A 770 0.78 -23.06 -4.31
CA GLU A 770 0.30 -24.33 -3.72
C GLU A 770 -0.78 -24.15 -2.66
N ARG A 771 -0.82 -22.99 -1.99
CA ARG A 771 -1.93 -22.65 -1.07
C ARG A 771 -3.18 -22.24 -1.87
N VAL A 772 -3.00 -21.51 -2.97
CA VAL A 772 -4.07 -21.20 -3.93
C VAL A 772 -4.68 -22.50 -4.50
N ARG A 773 -3.85 -23.38 -5.07
CA ARG A 773 -4.28 -24.67 -5.64
C ARG A 773 -5.08 -25.50 -4.64
N ARG A 774 -4.57 -25.65 -3.41
CA ARG A 774 -5.23 -26.46 -2.36
C ARG A 774 -6.59 -25.88 -1.95
N HIS A 775 -6.66 -24.56 -1.77
CA HIS A 775 -7.89 -23.87 -1.41
C HIS A 775 -8.97 -24.05 -2.49
N GLU A 776 -8.62 -23.76 -3.74
CA GLU A 776 -9.53 -23.91 -4.87
C GLU A 776 -9.95 -25.36 -5.09
N GLN A 777 -9.03 -26.33 -4.96
CA GLN A 777 -9.32 -27.76 -5.05
C GLN A 777 -10.33 -28.24 -3.99
N ALA A 778 -10.24 -27.74 -2.76
CA ALA A 778 -11.17 -28.06 -1.68
C ALA A 778 -12.58 -27.53 -1.98
N LEU A 779 -12.70 -26.24 -2.35
CA LEU A 779 -14.00 -25.64 -2.71
C LEU A 779 -14.61 -26.29 -3.96
N THR A 780 -13.79 -26.59 -4.97
CA THR A 780 -14.22 -27.23 -6.22
C THR A 780 -14.78 -28.62 -5.96
N THR A 781 -14.15 -29.38 -5.07
CA THR A 781 -14.64 -30.71 -4.68
C THR A 781 -15.98 -30.61 -3.94
N ARG A 782 -16.14 -29.67 -3.01
CA ARG A 782 -17.41 -29.39 -2.33
C ARG A 782 -18.55 -29.04 -3.32
N VAL A 783 -18.27 -28.24 -4.35
CA VAL A 783 -19.22 -27.89 -5.42
C VAL A 783 -19.64 -29.13 -6.20
N ILE A 784 -18.67 -29.91 -6.70
CA ILE A 784 -18.93 -31.10 -7.52
C ILE A 784 -19.73 -32.15 -6.73
N ASP A 785 -19.35 -32.42 -5.47
CA ASP A 785 -20.04 -33.36 -4.58
C ASP A 785 -21.45 -32.90 -4.19
N GLY A 786 -21.73 -31.60 -4.28
CA GLY A 786 -23.06 -31.03 -4.11
C GLY A 786 -23.92 -31.22 -5.36
N LEU A 787 -23.43 -30.73 -6.50
CA LEU A 787 -24.14 -30.80 -7.79
C LEU A 787 -24.44 -32.25 -8.22
N LYS A 788 -23.51 -33.19 -8.02
CA LYS A 788 -23.72 -34.62 -8.34
C LYS A 788 -24.81 -35.30 -7.51
N LYS A 789 -25.29 -34.69 -6.42
CA LYS A 789 -26.40 -35.21 -5.59
C LYS A 789 -27.75 -34.62 -5.98
N MET A 790 -27.78 -33.58 -6.82
CA MET A 790 -29.01 -32.92 -7.23
C MET A 790 -29.68 -33.72 -8.36
N PRO A 791 -31.00 -33.96 -8.30
CA PRO A 791 -31.71 -34.57 -9.42
C PRO A 791 -31.57 -33.68 -10.66
N ARG A 792 -31.70 -34.28 -11.86
CA ARG A 792 -31.61 -33.60 -13.15
C ARG A 792 -30.26 -32.92 -13.46
N THR A 793 -29.26 -32.95 -12.57
CA THR A 793 -28.00 -32.21 -12.75
C THR A 793 -26.89 -33.12 -13.29
N THR A 794 -26.26 -32.75 -14.41
CA THR A 794 -25.09 -33.46 -14.96
C THR A 794 -23.86 -32.57 -14.87
N VAL A 795 -22.75 -33.10 -14.35
CA VAL A 795 -21.49 -32.36 -14.16
C VAL A 795 -20.40 -32.92 -15.08
N TYR A 796 -19.74 -32.06 -15.84
CA TYR A 796 -18.74 -32.40 -16.86
C TYR A 796 -17.34 -32.00 -16.35
N VAL A 797 -16.75 -32.86 -15.53
CA VAL A 797 -15.42 -32.69 -14.91
C VAL A 797 -14.77 -34.06 -14.68
N PRO A 798 -13.44 -34.21 -14.75
CA PRO A 798 -12.75 -35.42 -14.31
C PRO A 798 -13.00 -35.71 -12.83
N ASP A 799 -13.14 -36.98 -12.47
CA ASP A 799 -13.48 -37.38 -11.10
C ASP A 799 -12.37 -37.13 -10.08
N SER A 800 -11.09 -37.25 -10.45
CA SER A 800 -9.98 -37.09 -9.51
C SER A 800 -9.67 -35.61 -9.22
N PRO A 801 -9.64 -35.16 -7.95
CA PRO A 801 -9.42 -33.75 -7.62
C PRO A 801 -8.05 -33.20 -8.02
N ASP A 802 -7.04 -34.05 -8.11
CA ASP A 802 -5.65 -33.70 -8.47
C ASP A 802 -5.49 -33.35 -9.96
N ARG A 803 -6.39 -33.83 -10.82
CA ARG A 803 -6.38 -33.67 -12.28
C ARG A 803 -7.28 -32.54 -12.80
N ARG A 804 -7.73 -31.63 -11.94
CA ARG A 804 -8.57 -30.49 -12.33
C ARG A 804 -8.22 -29.20 -11.57
N VAL A 805 -8.46 -28.06 -12.21
CA VAL A 805 -8.51 -26.72 -11.57
C VAL A 805 -9.94 -26.35 -11.19
N GLY A 806 -10.13 -25.16 -10.60
CA GLY A 806 -11.43 -24.67 -10.12
C GLY A 806 -12.43 -24.26 -11.19
N VAL A 807 -12.70 -25.12 -12.17
CA VAL A 807 -13.68 -24.91 -13.25
C VAL A 807 -14.66 -26.08 -13.28
N ILE A 808 -15.94 -25.80 -13.11
CA ILE A 808 -17.02 -26.78 -13.04
C ILE A 808 -18.07 -26.44 -14.10
N SER A 809 -18.14 -27.23 -15.18
CA SER A 809 -19.25 -27.17 -16.13
C SER A 809 -20.36 -28.13 -15.74
N PHE A 810 -21.62 -27.70 -15.87
CA PHE A 810 -22.79 -28.54 -15.60
C PHE A 810 -24.01 -28.12 -16.45
N THR A 811 -25.00 -29.00 -16.51
CA THR A 811 -26.33 -28.79 -17.10
C THR A 811 -27.42 -29.24 -16.14
N VAL A 812 -28.63 -28.72 -16.32
CA VAL A 812 -29.83 -29.15 -15.60
C VAL A 812 -30.88 -29.57 -16.63
N GLU A 813 -31.37 -30.80 -16.52
CA GLU A 813 -32.37 -31.37 -17.42
C GLU A 813 -33.65 -30.51 -17.45
N GLY A 814 -34.07 -30.12 -18.66
CA GLY A 814 -35.25 -29.29 -18.88
C GLY A 814 -35.04 -27.78 -18.76
N LEU A 815 -33.85 -27.30 -18.34
CA LEU A 815 -33.55 -25.85 -18.25
C LEU A 815 -32.45 -25.44 -19.23
N HIS A 816 -32.57 -24.25 -19.83
CA HIS A 816 -31.52 -23.70 -20.68
C HIS A 816 -30.35 -23.17 -19.83
N PRO A 817 -29.07 -23.34 -20.20
CA PRO A 817 -27.95 -22.83 -19.41
C PRO A 817 -28.02 -21.33 -19.08
N HIS A 818 -28.53 -20.50 -20.00
CA HIS A 818 -28.77 -19.08 -19.74
C HIS A 818 -29.83 -18.83 -18.67
N GLU A 819 -30.88 -19.65 -18.61
CA GLU A 819 -31.93 -19.54 -17.61
C GLU A 819 -31.43 -19.89 -16.21
N VAL A 820 -30.63 -20.96 -16.08
CA VAL A 820 -29.99 -21.33 -14.80
C VAL A 820 -29.04 -20.22 -14.32
N ALA A 821 -28.24 -19.65 -15.23
CA ALA A 821 -27.35 -18.53 -14.90
C ALA A 821 -28.13 -17.27 -14.47
N GLN A 822 -29.22 -16.94 -15.17
CA GLN A 822 -30.10 -15.81 -14.81
C GLN A 822 -30.75 -16.01 -13.45
N ARG A 823 -31.27 -17.20 -13.14
CA ARG A 823 -31.85 -17.51 -11.83
C ARG A 823 -30.82 -17.39 -10.69
N LEU A 824 -29.58 -17.85 -10.90
CA LEU A 824 -28.49 -17.73 -9.93
C LEU A 824 -28.14 -16.27 -9.61
N ASP A 825 -28.15 -15.39 -10.62
CA ASP A 825 -27.99 -13.95 -10.49
C ASP A 825 -29.17 -13.34 -9.71
N GLU A 826 -30.40 -13.51 -10.22
CA GLU A 826 -31.62 -12.89 -9.68
C GLU A 826 -32.00 -13.36 -8.26
N MET A 827 -31.68 -14.60 -7.87
CA MET A 827 -32.08 -15.18 -6.58
C MET A 827 -31.07 -14.93 -5.46
N ALA A 828 -29.78 -14.76 -5.77
CA ALA A 828 -28.72 -14.83 -4.77
C ALA A 828 -27.43 -14.05 -5.11
N ASP A 829 -27.44 -13.18 -6.13
CA ASP A 829 -26.29 -12.40 -6.58
C ASP A 829 -25.07 -13.28 -6.97
N ILE A 830 -25.32 -14.45 -7.56
CA ILE A 830 -24.30 -15.44 -7.94
C ILE A 830 -23.93 -15.31 -9.42
N MET A 831 -22.73 -14.78 -9.65
CA MET A 831 -22.18 -14.56 -10.99
C MET A 831 -21.56 -15.86 -11.53
N VAL A 832 -22.26 -16.51 -12.47
CA VAL A 832 -21.74 -17.63 -13.28
C VAL A 832 -21.85 -17.28 -14.78
N ARG A 833 -21.21 -18.06 -15.66
CA ARG A 833 -21.41 -17.92 -17.12
C ARG A 833 -22.05 -19.15 -17.72
N SER A 834 -22.75 -18.94 -18.83
CA SER A 834 -23.45 -19.98 -19.59
C SER A 834 -23.16 -19.89 -21.09
N GLY A 835 -23.35 -21.01 -21.80
CA GLY A 835 -23.16 -21.15 -23.25
C GLY A 835 -21.93 -21.99 -23.61
N HIS A 836 -21.34 -21.75 -24.80
CA HIS A 836 -20.27 -22.60 -25.34
C HIS A 836 -18.85 -22.30 -24.81
N HIS A 837 -18.68 -21.27 -23.96
CA HIS A 837 -17.38 -20.85 -23.39
C HIS A 837 -16.24 -20.67 -24.40
N CYS A 838 -16.56 -20.37 -25.66
CA CYS A 838 -15.60 -20.35 -26.79
C CYS A 838 -14.81 -21.67 -26.96
N CYS A 839 -15.46 -22.81 -26.78
CA CYS A 839 -14.93 -24.15 -26.99
C CYS A 839 -15.99 -25.04 -27.68
N MET A 840 -16.48 -24.60 -28.84
CA MET A 840 -17.58 -25.26 -29.56
C MET A 840 -17.29 -26.70 -30.01
N PRO A 841 -16.07 -27.09 -30.46
CA PRO A 841 -15.78 -28.48 -30.83
C PRO A 841 -15.96 -29.46 -29.66
N LEU A 842 -15.61 -29.04 -28.44
CA LEU A 842 -15.87 -29.84 -27.23
C LEU A 842 -17.37 -29.96 -26.96
N MET A 843 -18.14 -28.89 -27.15
CA MET A 843 -19.59 -28.93 -26.96
C MET A 843 -20.27 -29.88 -27.95
N ASP A 844 -19.77 -29.95 -29.19
CA ASP A 844 -20.21 -30.93 -30.20
C ASP A 844 -19.83 -32.37 -29.79
N ARG A 845 -18.57 -32.60 -29.39
CA ARG A 845 -18.05 -33.90 -28.87
C ARG A 845 -18.81 -34.41 -27.63
N LEU A 846 -19.39 -33.51 -26.84
CA LEU A 846 -20.21 -33.82 -25.65
C LEU A 846 -21.71 -33.89 -25.94
N GLY A 847 -22.17 -33.56 -27.16
CA GLY A 847 -23.59 -33.53 -27.51
C GLY A 847 -24.38 -32.39 -26.84
N LEU A 848 -23.75 -31.24 -26.60
CA LEU A 848 -24.28 -30.10 -25.84
C LEU A 848 -24.52 -28.87 -26.75
N PRO A 849 -25.55 -28.88 -27.63
CA PRO A 849 -25.79 -27.80 -28.60
C PRO A 849 -26.19 -26.45 -27.97
N ASN A 850 -26.55 -26.42 -26.69
CA ASN A 850 -26.83 -25.21 -25.92
C ASN A 850 -25.67 -24.79 -25.00
N GLY A 851 -24.57 -25.54 -24.99
CA GLY A 851 -23.45 -25.38 -24.06
C GLY A 851 -23.78 -25.79 -22.62
N THR A 852 -23.05 -25.22 -21.66
CA THR A 852 -23.15 -25.53 -20.22
C THR A 852 -23.30 -24.27 -19.37
N VAL A 853 -23.76 -24.42 -18.13
CA VAL A 853 -23.45 -23.46 -17.06
C VAL A 853 -22.03 -23.76 -16.58
N ARG A 854 -21.27 -22.73 -16.22
CA ARG A 854 -19.91 -22.87 -15.69
C ARG A 854 -19.73 -22.00 -14.46
N ALA A 855 -19.62 -22.65 -13.32
CA ALA A 855 -19.07 -22.06 -12.11
C ALA A 855 -17.53 -22.21 -12.16
N SER A 856 -16.81 -21.15 -11.81
CA SER A 856 -15.35 -21.13 -11.79
C SER A 856 -14.86 -20.34 -10.60
N LEU A 857 -14.11 -21.00 -9.73
CA LEU A 857 -13.68 -20.48 -8.44
C LEU A 857 -12.31 -19.81 -8.54
N GLY A 858 -11.99 -18.98 -7.56
CA GLY A 858 -10.71 -18.32 -7.41
C GLY A 858 -10.29 -18.20 -5.94
N LEU A 859 -9.01 -17.87 -5.71
CA LEU A 859 -8.37 -17.72 -4.40
C LEU A 859 -9.10 -16.90 -3.33
N TYR A 860 -10.04 -16.03 -3.70
CA TYR A 860 -10.82 -15.21 -2.77
C TYR A 860 -12.19 -15.80 -2.41
N ASN A 861 -12.66 -16.84 -3.12
CA ASN A 861 -13.96 -17.45 -2.82
C ASN A 861 -13.94 -18.21 -1.48
N THR A 862 -15.11 -18.41 -0.87
CA THR A 862 -15.24 -19.07 0.44
C THR A 862 -16.12 -20.32 0.39
N ILE A 863 -16.10 -21.09 1.48
CA ILE A 863 -17.01 -22.23 1.66
C ILE A 863 -18.47 -21.77 1.81
N ASP A 864 -18.71 -20.64 2.47
CA ASP A 864 -20.06 -20.07 2.66
C ASP A 864 -20.70 -19.68 1.31
N GLU A 865 -19.90 -19.14 0.38
CA GLU A 865 -20.34 -18.85 -1.00
C GLU A 865 -20.69 -20.13 -1.77
N VAL A 866 -19.93 -21.21 -1.57
CA VAL A 866 -20.20 -22.52 -2.18
C VAL A 866 -21.46 -23.14 -1.60
N ASP A 867 -21.68 -23.04 -0.28
CA ASP A 867 -22.87 -23.56 0.39
C ASP A 867 -24.12 -22.77 -0.03
N LEU A 868 -24.04 -21.44 -0.19
CA LEU A 868 -25.11 -20.62 -0.76
C LEU A 868 -25.42 -21.03 -2.21
N PHE A 869 -24.41 -21.16 -3.07
CA PHE A 869 -24.59 -21.61 -4.44
C PHE A 869 -25.30 -22.97 -4.54
N LEU A 870 -24.92 -23.93 -3.68
CA LEU A 870 -25.57 -25.23 -3.67
C LEU A 870 -27.00 -25.17 -3.14
N ALA A 871 -27.31 -24.31 -2.16
CA ALA A 871 -28.69 -24.10 -1.71
C ALA A 871 -29.57 -23.50 -2.82
N THR A 872 -29.09 -22.47 -3.53
CA THR A 872 -29.82 -21.87 -4.66
C THR A 872 -29.97 -22.86 -5.83
N MET A 873 -28.95 -23.67 -6.12
CA MET A 873 -29.05 -24.74 -7.12
C MET A 873 -30.04 -25.83 -6.72
N GLU A 874 -30.18 -26.17 -5.43
CA GLU A 874 -31.22 -27.11 -4.98
C GLU A 874 -32.63 -26.53 -5.18
N GLU A 875 -32.81 -25.23 -5.04
CA GLU A 875 -34.08 -24.56 -5.34
C GLU A 875 -34.37 -24.52 -6.86
N ILE A 876 -33.38 -24.25 -7.70
CA ILE A 876 -33.51 -24.24 -9.17
C ILE A 876 -33.78 -25.65 -9.73
N THR A 877 -33.31 -26.71 -9.05
CA THR A 877 -33.42 -28.11 -9.50
C THR A 877 -34.62 -28.88 -8.92
N ARG A 878 -35.50 -28.21 -8.15
CA ARG A 878 -36.83 -28.71 -7.74
C ARG A 878 -37.88 -28.38 -8.80
#